data_AF-S4P976-F1
#
_entry.id   AF-S4P976-F1
#
_cell.length_a   1.000
_cell.length_b   1.000
_cell.length_c   1.000
_cell.angle_alpha   90.00
_cell.angle_beta   90.00
_cell.angle_gamma   90.00
#
_symmetry.space_group_name_H-M   'P 1'
#
loop_
_entity.id
_entity.type
_entity.pdbx_description
1 polymer ?
#
loop_
_entity_poly.entity_id
_entity_poly.type
_entity_poly.pdbx_seq_one_letter_code
_entity_poly.pdbx_strand_id
1 'polypeptide(L)'
;MIFHEPSIEVPPLAEHVNVTRFGDNFTWSFDLPDHIEDRMSATTLSNTMSRHEINRLRHEFVSEALHLGSTDATFDSLFPPTDDGMDKLTPDYLILDEYGVIHCIEMATTRSTEDYQLKRIADTKIFKYNNALFLRTKDRRATLCVIVVNQHGIHCNVQISQKLVDDLYLRYKITIALENVGKERGFDIFLDREDEELNRIALDIEDQIGMIEVDKSLTDDGLLITSSFMDEVMGPINHQKVTEAFQTAFDSTVLPKRVLKPSEKDKADYLTTQKNQIRNLIQDYESDKFRRTTKCKPVLNLPKAMPAVTQPSTRVKFISIGSGNSDSELVRIWKSAFSKVDSSDNWKEKDVAELEREALESRQDKLSELSAARKKRMRTRARVSIDIKSGSRWERFLAKDGIKAKSTKSEAWRKQRKAEQSRTLSFTTDCDDIRDYVNGRELFVEYDYTHPAHLNKEKELIKEANEVAQNRQCGLEVLKSWEDTLLFRYSEFISELSAELTISLRQFVEKKEFLLKKLRNYSCYLLLAPSGKKNPIGWSLLIPKQEGCIVMKEFIGRPMIETSSCWISTFVTSMPDKLENMWNMRSTMFSLVSFLGYFYNLEDVSLSSSVNTPGFTESLNLLLAIRMEDKAETEETVTLTRYMYMEVMKTHSVLAKPDPFKMLEKFSIAPRSRLNLFLQKRIIEVFLMMATNSPSRVRDNDFSTDVENTDPLPTDNWQNLINYLDLKVVTSATKCLSLFYTGYLKNKNAVAQGNTNWLLLEKTINEELKIDWNNKEGYSGHVSTTQIPKSHQFNLECVKAGVEVLEKRLQATYGTQWKEAIGRKVLNNLSRENTFKLATLKASSLTKDSDVFKTVTKLNNKPVKRRKVLEAIADNVKLFGINPFRKL
;
A
#
# COMPACT_ATOMS: atom_id res chain seq x y z
N MET A 1 3.89 24.08 17.00
CA MET A 1 5.14 23.71 17.69
C MET A 1 6.21 23.49 16.64
N ILE A 2 7.40 24.01 16.89
CA ILE A 2 8.60 23.96 16.06
C ILE A 2 9.67 23.29 16.91
N PHE A 3 10.35 22.30 16.36
CA PHE A 3 11.54 21.70 16.98
C PHE A 3 12.77 22.41 16.44
N HIS A 4 13.61 22.90 17.35
CA HIS A 4 14.86 23.58 17.05
C HIS A 4 16.02 22.68 17.42
N GLU A 5 16.84 22.32 16.42
CA GLU A 5 18.06 21.53 16.62
C GLU A 5 19.23 22.43 17.02
N PRO A 6 20.03 22.04 18.03
CA PRO A 6 21.24 22.77 18.38
C PRO A 6 22.29 22.61 17.28
N SER A 7 23.04 23.68 17.01
CA SER A 7 24.12 23.69 16.02
C SER A 7 25.47 23.29 16.65
N ILE A 8 25.51 23.20 17.97
CA ILE A 8 26.70 22.92 18.77
C ILE A 8 26.76 21.46 19.22
N GLU A 9 27.94 20.87 19.11
CA GLU A 9 28.29 19.62 19.78
C GLU A 9 28.88 19.95 21.16
N VAL A 10 28.29 19.42 22.22
CA VAL A 10 28.72 19.67 23.60
C VAL A 10 29.55 18.47 24.08
N PRO A 11 30.84 18.64 24.44
CA PRO A 11 31.67 17.55 24.92
C PRO A 11 31.17 17.01 26.29
N PRO A 12 31.65 15.83 26.74
CA PRO A 12 31.33 15.33 28.07
C PRO A 12 31.75 16.32 29.16
N LEU A 13 30.79 16.85 29.92
CA LEU A 13 31.05 17.90 30.91
C LEU A 13 31.32 17.36 32.33
N ALA A 14 31.18 16.06 32.57
CA ALA A 14 31.22 15.47 33.92
C ALA A 14 32.55 15.77 34.67
N GLU A 15 33.67 15.80 33.97
CA GLU A 15 35.00 16.09 34.54
C GLU A 15 35.16 17.55 35.01
N HIS A 16 34.32 18.44 34.50
CA HIS A 16 34.31 19.87 34.78
C HIS A 16 33.29 20.26 35.86
N VAL A 17 32.59 19.28 36.46
CA VAL A 17 31.58 19.54 37.49
C VAL A 17 32.03 19.02 38.85
N ASN A 18 31.96 19.88 39.87
CA ASN A 18 32.19 19.48 41.25
C ASN A 18 30.93 19.67 42.10
N VAL A 19 30.55 18.65 42.87
CA VAL A 19 29.38 18.68 43.77
C VAL A 19 29.77 18.19 45.15
N THR A 20 29.64 19.05 46.15
CA THR A 20 29.92 18.74 47.56
C THR A 20 28.72 19.03 48.43
N ARG A 21 28.55 18.27 49.51
CA ARG A 21 27.46 18.47 50.47
C ARG A 21 28.04 18.85 51.83
N PHE A 22 27.58 19.96 52.38
CA PHE A 22 27.91 20.41 53.73
C PHE A 22 26.60 20.55 54.53
N GLY A 23 26.29 19.57 55.38
CA GLY A 23 25.02 19.52 56.11
C GLY A 23 23.81 19.32 55.18
N ASP A 24 22.84 20.23 55.25
CA ASP A 24 21.65 20.24 54.36
C ASP A 24 21.82 21.10 53.10
N ASN A 25 23.01 21.69 52.93
CA ASN A 25 23.35 22.51 51.77
C ASN A 25 24.26 21.75 50.79
N PHE A 26 24.04 22.00 49.51
CA PHE A 26 24.81 21.49 48.38
C PHE A 26 25.60 22.64 47.78
N THR A 27 26.90 22.46 47.59
CA THR A 27 27.76 23.40 46.87
C THR A 27 28.18 22.76 45.55
N TRP A 28 27.91 23.44 44.45
CA TRP A 28 28.33 23.02 43.13
C TRP A 28 29.19 24.09 42.45
N SER A 29 30.11 23.65 41.60
CA SER A 29 30.93 24.53 40.77
C SER A 29 31.20 23.90 39.41
N PHE A 30 31.33 24.73 38.39
CA PHE A 30 31.74 24.36 37.05
C PHE A 30 33.10 24.96 36.73
N ASP A 31 34.03 24.12 36.25
CA ASP A 31 35.34 24.52 35.73
C ASP A 31 35.35 24.30 34.21
N LEU A 32 34.55 25.12 33.50
CA LEU A 32 34.30 24.95 32.06
C LEU A 32 35.51 25.42 31.24
N PRO A 33 35.83 24.76 30.12
CA PRO A 33 36.80 25.28 29.16
C PRO A 33 36.39 26.64 28.57
N ASP A 34 37.36 27.55 28.36
CA ASP A 34 37.14 28.92 27.84
C ASP A 34 36.21 28.98 26.61
N HIS A 35 36.37 28.05 25.66
CA HIS A 35 35.58 28.00 24.42
C HIS A 35 34.10 27.65 24.62
N ILE A 36 33.73 27.11 25.79
CA ILE A 36 32.35 26.84 26.21
C ILE A 36 31.81 28.03 27.00
N GLU A 37 32.62 28.61 27.88
CA GLU A 37 32.28 29.79 28.67
C GLU A 37 31.98 31.01 27.79
N ASP A 38 32.79 31.24 26.75
CA ASP A 38 32.60 32.31 25.75
C ASP A 38 31.27 32.24 24.98
N ARG A 39 30.63 31.06 24.97
CA ARG A 39 29.36 30.81 24.27
C ARG A 39 28.14 30.95 25.17
N MET A 40 28.34 31.00 26.48
CA MET A 40 27.29 31.23 27.45
C MET A 40 27.14 32.72 27.71
N SER A 41 25.91 33.13 27.87
CA SER A 41 25.55 34.44 28.41
C SER A 41 25.86 34.50 29.93
N ALA A 42 26.20 35.69 30.47
CA ALA A 42 26.82 35.86 31.79
C ALA A 42 26.12 35.07 32.92
N THR A 43 26.86 34.22 33.64
CA THR A 43 26.29 33.27 34.62
C THR A 43 27.17 33.08 35.85
N THR A 44 26.56 32.72 36.98
CA THR A 44 27.27 32.29 38.20
C THR A 44 27.69 30.82 38.06
N LEU A 45 28.99 30.55 37.89
CA LEU A 45 29.53 29.17 37.71
C LEU A 45 29.75 28.39 39.01
N SER A 46 29.35 28.95 40.16
CA SER A 46 29.33 28.23 41.44
C SER A 46 28.22 28.76 42.35
N ASN A 47 27.58 27.87 43.10
CA ASN A 47 26.54 28.27 44.06
C ASN A 47 26.42 27.28 45.23
N THR A 48 25.89 27.76 46.36
CA THR A 48 25.52 26.94 47.52
C THR A 48 24.02 27.04 47.74
N MET A 49 23.32 25.89 47.70
CA MET A 49 21.85 25.81 47.70
C MET A 49 21.35 24.78 48.71
N SER A 50 20.17 24.99 49.28
CA SER A 50 19.51 24.01 50.13
C SER A 50 18.92 22.83 49.33
N ARG A 51 18.54 21.74 50.01
CA ARG A 51 17.90 20.57 49.39
C ARG A 51 16.57 20.88 48.67
N HIS A 52 15.85 21.94 49.04
CA HIS A 52 14.62 22.30 48.33
C HIS A 52 14.88 23.12 47.07
N GLU A 53 15.92 23.97 47.08
CA GLU A 53 16.31 24.80 45.94
C GLU A 53 16.97 23.96 44.85
N ILE A 54 17.68 22.89 45.20
CA ILE A 54 18.33 22.01 44.21
C ILE A 54 17.34 21.35 43.24
N ASN A 55 16.09 21.14 43.66
CA ASN A 55 15.02 20.59 42.81
C ASN A 55 14.53 21.59 41.75
N ARG A 56 14.86 22.88 41.88
CA ARG A 56 14.51 23.93 40.90
C ARG A 56 15.68 24.31 40.01
N LEU A 57 16.89 23.95 40.41
CA LEU A 57 18.14 24.32 39.74
C LEU A 57 18.13 24.10 38.22
N ARG A 58 17.65 22.94 37.73
CA ARG A 58 17.61 22.68 36.28
C ARG A 58 16.73 23.69 35.55
N HIS A 59 15.54 23.98 36.08
CA HIS A 59 14.61 24.91 35.46
C HIS A 59 15.13 26.34 35.56
N GLU A 60 15.59 26.76 36.75
CA GLU A 60 16.13 28.11 37.00
C GLU A 60 17.37 28.40 36.15
N PHE A 61 18.37 27.50 36.15
CA PHE A 61 19.62 27.69 35.41
C PHE A 61 19.44 27.73 33.88
N VAL A 62 18.50 26.93 33.36
CA VAL A 62 18.15 26.99 31.94
C VAL A 62 17.36 28.25 31.62
N SER A 63 16.49 28.71 32.52
CA SER A 63 15.69 29.91 32.32
C SER A 63 16.50 31.22 32.28
N GLU A 64 17.65 31.25 32.95
CA GLU A 64 18.59 32.38 32.92
C GLU A 64 19.07 32.74 31.51
N ALA A 65 19.05 31.79 30.56
CA ALA A 65 19.41 32.04 29.16
C ALA A 65 18.61 33.20 28.53
N LEU A 66 17.41 33.46 29.02
CA LEU A 66 16.53 34.50 28.46
C LEU A 66 16.93 35.92 28.86
N HIS A 67 17.64 36.14 29.97
CA HIS A 67 18.07 37.47 30.43
C HIS A 67 16.93 38.47 30.71
N LEU A 68 15.74 37.99 31.11
CA LEU A 68 14.53 38.81 31.19
C LEU A 68 14.17 39.35 32.59
N GLY A 69 15.04 39.18 33.60
CA GLY A 69 14.84 39.73 34.95
C GLY A 69 14.01 38.83 35.88
N SER A 70 13.30 39.41 36.86
CA SER A 70 12.66 38.64 37.94
C SER A 70 11.51 37.77 37.44
N THR A 71 11.63 36.47 37.72
CA THR A 71 10.55 35.48 37.67
C THR A 71 9.51 35.78 38.75
N ASP A 72 8.27 35.29 38.60
CA ASP A 72 7.14 35.40 39.56
C ASP A 72 6.19 36.62 39.44
N ALA A 73 6.04 37.20 38.24
CA ALA A 73 4.96 38.15 37.99
C ALA A 73 3.60 37.45 37.85
N THR A 74 2.65 37.73 38.76
CA THR A 74 1.27 37.24 38.69
C THR A 74 0.47 37.96 37.61
N PHE A 75 -0.57 37.33 37.07
CA PHE A 75 -1.42 37.96 36.05
C PHE A 75 -2.07 39.27 36.55
N ASP A 76 -2.46 39.35 37.82
CA ASP A 76 -3.01 40.57 38.43
C ASP A 76 -2.01 41.75 38.54
N SER A 77 -0.71 41.52 38.27
CA SER A 77 0.30 42.59 38.22
C SER A 77 0.21 43.44 36.94
N LEU A 78 -0.25 42.86 35.83
CA LEU A 78 -0.27 43.51 34.51
C LEU A 78 -1.67 43.54 33.87
N PHE A 79 -2.58 42.67 34.30
CA PHE A 79 -3.97 42.66 33.87
C PHE A 79 -4.90 43.12 35.00
N PRO A 80 -6.02 43.81 34.69
CA PRO A 80 -7.05 44.08 35.68
C PRO A 80 -7.59 42.76 36.28
N PRO A 81 -7.87 42.72 37.59
CA PRO A 81 -8.43 41.53 38.22
C PRO A 81 -9.77 41.18 37.59
N THR A 82 -9.95 39.90 37.24
CA THR A 82 -11.15 39.41 36.52
C THR A 82 -12.04 38.55 37.42
N ASP A 83 -11.54 38.13 38.59
CA ASP A 83 -12.20 37.28 39.59
C ASP A 83 -12.71 35.94 39.04
N ASP A 84 -11.99 35.38 38.06
CA ASP A 84 -12.26 34.09 37.40
C ASP A 84 -11.47 32.92 38.02
N GLY A 85 -10.78 33.18 39.14
CA GLY A 85 -9.88 32.24 39.81
C GLY A 85 -8.51 32.04 39.13
N MET A 86 -8.21 32.74 38.03
CA MET A 86 -6.94 32.64 37.28
C MET A 86 -6.03 33.87 37.43
N ASP A 87 -6.42 34.85 38.25
CA ASP A 87 -5.64 36.09 38.48
C ASP A 87 -4.28 35.83 39.14
N LYS A 88 -4.16 34.72 39.88
CA LYS A 88 -2.93 34.31 40.59
C LYS A 88 -2.03 33.39 39.77
N LEU A 89 -2.27 33.26 38.46
CA LEU A 89 -1.37 32.50 37.59
C LEU A 89 -0.01 33.21 37.49
N THR A 90 1.07 32.46 37.70
CA THR A 90 2.46 32.91 37.68
C THR A 90 3.20 32.21 36.53
N PRO A 91 3.21 32.77 35.31
CA PRO A 91 4.14 32.34 34.28
C PRO A 91 5.58 32.65 34.71
N ASP A 92 6.56 32.00 34.10
CA ASP A 92 7.98 32.26 34.38
C ASP A 92 8.35 33.72 34.06
N TYR A 93 7.88 34.25 32.93
CA TYR A 93 8.05 35.67 32.59
C TYR A 93 6.75 36.29 32.07
N LEU A 94 6.46 37.50 32.53
CA LEU A 94 5.37 38.34 32.04
C LEU A 94 5.89 39.76 31.79
N ILE A 95 5.99 40.14 30.52
CA ILE A 95 6.71 41.35 30.10
C ILE A 95 5.76 42.26 29.33
N LEU A 96 5.78 43.56 29.62
CA LEU A 96 5.10 44.58 28.82
C LEU A 96 6.13 45.24 27.90
N ASP A 97 5.93 45.16 26.59
CA ASP A 97 6.82 45.81 25.62
C ASP A 97 6.52 47.32 25.49
N GLU A 98 7.39 48.04 24.77
CA GLU A 98 7.26 49.49 24.52
C GLU A 98 6.00 49.86 23.71
N TYR A 99 5.38 48.89 23.03
CA TYR A 99 4.17 49.05 22.23
C TYR A 99 2.89 48.66 23.00
N GLY A 100 3.01 48.29 24.28
CA GLY A 100 1.89 47.91 25.15
C GLY A 100 1.38 46.47 24.94
N VAL A 101 2.16 45.60 24.28
CA VAL A 101 1.90 44.17 24.12
C VAL A 101 2.46 43.40 25.31
N ILE A 102 1.68 42.43 25.83
CA ILE A 102 2.08 41.60 26.97
C ILE A 102 2.62 40.25 26.46
N HIS A 103 3.88 39.95 26.77
CA HIS A 103 4.52 38.68 26.45
C HIS A 103 4.51 37.77 27.67
N CYS A 104 3.75 36.68 27.59
CA CYS A 104 3.72 35.60 28.58
C CYS A 104 4.64 34.47 28.09
N ILE A 105 5.72 34.19 28.83
CA ILE A 105 6.69 33.15 28.49
C ILE A 105 6.70 32.11 29.61
N GLU A 106 6.52 30.85 29.24
CA GLU A 106 6.58 29.70 30.15
C GLU A 106 7.66 28.73 29.66
N MET A 107 8.49 28.27 30.57
CA MET A 107 9.54 27.30 30.32
C MET A 107 9.27 25.97 31.02
N ALA A 108 9.73 24.89 30.39
CA ALA A 108 9.77 23.58 30.98
C ALA A 108 11.03 22.84 30.53
N THR A 109 11.55 21.98 31.40
CA THR A 109 12.70 21.12 31.09
C THR A 109 12.30 19.66 31.26
N THR A 110 12.69 18.76 30.37
CA THR A 110 12.41 17.32 30.50
C THR A 110 13.56 16.46 30.02
N ARG A 111 13.81 15.34 30.71
CA ARG A 111 14.76 14.30 30.28
C ARG A 111 14.20 13.39 29.19
N SER A 112 12.90 13.48 28.89
CA SER A 112 12.29 12.65 27.86
C SER A 112 12.87 12.96 26.49
N THR A 113 13.22 11.91 25.77
CA THR A 113 13.65 11.95 24.36
C THR A 113 12.49 11.73 23.40
N GLU A 114 11.30 11.43 23.92
CA GLU A 114 10.15 11.13 23.10
C GLU A 114 9.41 12.42 22.69
N ASP A 115 9.32 12.68 21.39
CA ASP A 115 8.62 13.87 20.85
C ASP A 115 7.19 14.01 21.36
N TYR A 116 6.49 12.89 21.56
CA TYR A 116 5.14 12.88 22.11
C TYR A 116 5.08 13.50 23.51
N GLN A 117 6.07 13.23 24.36
CA GLN A 117 6.13 13.79 25.71
C GLN A 117 6.42 15.29 25.68
N LEU A 118 7.34 15.73 24.82
CA LEU A 118 7.63 17.17 24.62
C LEU A 118 6.38 17.93 24.20
N LYS A 119 5.64 17.37 23.25
CA LYS A 119 4.39 17.95 22.76
C LYS A 119 3.33 17.98 23.86
N ARG A 120 3.16 16.89 24.63
CA ARG A 120 2.22 16.83 25.75
C ARG A 120 2.51 17.89 26.82
N ILE A 121 3.78 18.08 27.18
CA ILE A 121 4.20 19.10 28.15
C ILE A 121 3.86 20.50 27.62
N ALA A 122 4.23 20.78 26.37
CA ALA A 122 3.93 22.05 25.73
C ALA A 122 2.41 22.32 25.67
N ASP A 123 1.62 21.36 25.19
CA ASP A 123 0.16 21.49 25.08
C ASP A 123 -0.50 21.71 26.46
N THR A 124 0.02 21.08 27.52
CA THR A 124 -0.48 21.27 28.89
C THR A 124 -0.24 22.70 29.38
N LYS A 125 0.96 23.23 29.13
CA LYS A 125 1.30 24.62 29.48
C LYS A 125 0.51 25.63 28.64
N ILE A 126 0.37 25.38 27.33
CA ILE A 126 -0.48 26.20 26.45
C ILE A 126 -1.91 26.22 26.99
N PHE A 127 -2.49 25.05 27.29
CA PHE A 127 -3.84 24.95 27.81
C PHE A 127 -4.02 25.72 29.12
N LYS A 128 -3.04 25.67 30.02
CA LYS A 128 -3.05 26.37 31.32
C LYS A 128 -3.22 27.89 31.17
N TYR A 129 -2.51 28.52 30.23
CA TYR A 129 -2.49 29.99 30.11
C TYR A 129 -3.37 30.55 28.99
N ASN A 130 -3.69 29.78 27.96
CA ASN A 130 -4.38 30.29 26.77
C ASN A 130 -5.77 30.86 27.09
N ASN A 131 -6.56 30.17 27.92
CA ASN A 131 -7.89 30.65 28.30
C ASN A 131 -7.80 31.92 29.18
N ALA A 132 -6.87 31.94 30.13
CA ALA A 132 -6.66 33.07 31.03
C ALA A 132 -6.24 34.34 30.27
N LEU A 133 -5.34 34.21 29.29
CA LEU A 133 -4.91 35.30 28.42
C LEU A 133 -6.03 35.76 27.48
N PHE A 134 -6.79 34.84 26.88
CA PHE A 134 -7.90 35.17 25.99
C PHE A 134 -8.98 36.04 26.69
N LEU A 135 -9.29 35.75 27.95
CA LEU A 135 -10.27 36.52 28.72
C LEU A 135 -9.76 37.93 29.09
N ARG A 136 -8.44 38.10 29.27
CA ARG A 136 -7.80 39.34 29.75
C ARG A 136 -7.31 40.28 28.63
N THR A 137 -7.31 39.82 27.38
CA THR A 137 -6.76 40.55 26.21
C THR A 137 -7.81 41.30 25.39
N LYS A 138 -8.89 41.77 26.02
CA LYS A 138 -9.92 42.57 25.33
C LYS A 138 -9.39 43.92 24.84
N ASP A 139 -8.58 44.58 25.68
CA ASP A 139 -8.08 45.95 25.45
C ASP A 139 -6.57 46.03 25.17
N ARG A 140 -5.85 44.90 25.28
CA ARG A 140 -4.40 44.79 25.01
C ARG A 140 -4.09 43.49 24.32
N ARG A 141 -3.09 43.49 23.43
CA ARG A 141 -2.59 42.27 22.79
C ARG A 141 -1.69 41.52 23.75
N ALA A 142 -1.78 40.21 23.79
CA ALA A 142 -0.79 39.36 24.45
C ALA A 142 -0.32 38.22 23.56
N THR A 143 0.91 37.75 23.81
CA THR A 143 1.48 36.57 23.17
C THR A 143 1.82 35.52 24.21
N LEU A 144 1.62 34.25 23.89
CA LEU A 144 2.03 33.12 24.72
C LEU A 144 3.19 32.38 24.03
N CYS A 145 4.35 32.34 24.68
CA CYS A 145 5.52 31.56 24.27
C CYS A 145 5.75 30.43 25.27
N VAL A 146 5.78 29.19 24.78
CA VAL A 146 6.07 28.00 25.59
C VAL A 146 7.32 27.33 25.05
N ILE A 147 8.36 27.25 25.88
CA ILE A 147 9.67 26.70 25.54
C ILE A 147 9.89 25.43 26.37
N VAL A 148 10.01 24.28 25.69
CA VAL A 148 10.33 23.00 26.34
C VAL A 148 11.72 22.55 25.90
N VAL A 149 12.67 22.47 26.84
CA VAL A 149 14.06 22.09 26.57
C VAL A 149 14.28 20.63 26.95
N ASN A 150 14.97 19.86 26.10
CA ASN A 150 15.36 18.49 26.37
C ASN A 150 16.80 18.18 25.92
N GLN A 151 17.18 16.90 26.01
CA GLN A 151 18.54 16.46 25.68
C GLN A 151 18.93 16.45 24.20
N HIS A 152 17.97 16.72 23.29
CA HIS A 152 18.19 16.70 21.83
C HIS A 152 17.91 18.06 21.18
N GLY A 153 17.19 18.97 21.84
CA GLY A 153 16.87 20.28 21.29
C GLY A 153 15.78 20.99 22.09
N ILE A 154 15.14 21.96 21.44
CA ILE A 154 14.12 22.82 22.04
C ILE A 154 12.83 22.75 21.25
N HIS A 155 11.73 22.50 21.94
CA HIS A 155 10.38 22.50 21.36
C HIS A 155 9.67 23.79 21.78
N CYS A 156 9.41 24.66 20.81
CA CYS A 156 8.83 25.99 21.05
C CYS A 156 7.62 26.23 20.14
N ASN A 157 6.61 26.97 20.58
CA ASN A 157 5.51 27.40 19.70
C ASN A 157 5.86 28.64 18.86
N VAL A 158 7.02 29.25 19.07
CA VAL A 158 7.55 30.43 18.36
C VAL A 158 8.92 30.12 17.76
N GLN A 159 9.28 30.79 16.67
CA GLN A 159 10.62 30.73 16.10
C GLN A 159 11.60 31.48 17.02
N ILE A 160 12.69 30.84 17.43
CA ILE A 160 13.74 31.46 18.26
C ILE A 160 15.09 31.43 17.51
N SER A 161 16.00 32.32 17.89
CA SER A 161 17.32 32.42 17.25
C SER A 161 18.21 31.22 17.58
N GLN A 162 19.06 30.79 16.64
CA GLN A 162 20.00 29.68 16.87
C GLN A 162 20.92 29.93 18.07
N LYS A 163 21.33 31.18 18.30
CA LYS A 163 22.13 31.55 19.48
C LYS A 163 21.42 31.20 20.81
N LEU A 164 20.12 31.49 20.90
CA LEU A 164 19.32 31.15 22.07
C LEU A 164 19.07 29.64 22.18
N VAL A 165 18.89 28.95 21.05
CA VAL A 165 18.75 27.48 21.00
C VAL A 165 20.01 26.83 21.59
N ASP A 166 21.17 27.26 21.14
CA ASP A 166 22.46 26.72 21.57
C ASP A 166 22.75 27.01 23.06
N ASP A 167 22.41 28.21 23.56
CA ASP A 167 22.58 28.58 24.98
C ASP A 167 21.65 27.77 25.90
N LEU A 168 20.35 27.68 25.57
CA LEU A 168 19.38 26.84 26.30
C LEU A 168 19.81 25.38 26.34
N TYR A 169 20.29 24.86 25.21
CA TYR A 169 20.77 23.49 25.09
C TYR A 169 22.03 23.25 25.91
N LEU A 170 23.00 24.17 25.86
CA LEU A 170 24.25 24.07 26.62
C LEU A 170 23.99 24.09 28.13
N ARG A 171 23.19 25.04 28.62
CA ARG A 171 22.78 25.11 30.03
C ARG A 171 22.05 23.83 30.47
N TYR A 172 21.19 23.29 29.62
CA TYR A 172 20.54 22.02 29.87
C TYR A 172 21.56 20.87 29.99
N LYS A 173 22.55 20.78 29.09
CA LYS A 173 23.62 19.76 29.18
C LYS A 173 24.46 19.89 30.45
N ILE A 174 24.79 21.11 30.86
CA ILE A 174 25.50 21.40 32.11
C ILE A 174 24.71 20.87 33.32
N THR A 175 23.41 21.15 33.40
CA THR A 175 22.56 20.66 34.50
C THR A 175 22.45 19.14 34.52
N ILE A 176 22.38 18.48 33.35
CA ILE A 176 22.38 17.02 33.27
C ILE A 176 23.70 16.42 33.74
N ALA A 177 24.84 17.04 33.40
CA ALA A 177 26.14 16.60 33.91
C ALA A 177 26.22 16.73 35.43
N LEU A 178 25.75 17.85 35.98
CA LEU A 178 25.64 18.07 37.43
C LEU A 178 24.77 17.00 38.12
N GLU A 179 23.60 16.71 37.56
CA GLU A 179 22.71 15.66 38.06
C GLU A 179 23.39 14.28 38.07
N ASN A 180 24.12 13.94 37.01
CA ASN A 180 24.77 12.65 36.88
C ASN A 180 25.94 12.52 37.88
N VAL A 181 26.80 13.53 38.00
CA VAL A 181 27.90 13.56 38.99
C VAL A 181 27.35 13.52 40.42
N GLY A 182 26.22 14.20 40.66
CA GLY A 182 25.50 14.12 41.92
C GLY A 182 25.04 12.69 42.25
N LYS A 183 24.41 12.00 41.28
CA LYS A 183 23.97 10.61 41.43
C LYS A 183 25.14 9.65 41.68
N GLU A 184 26.24 9.79 40.96
CA GLU A 184 27.46 8.99 41.16
C GLU A 184 28.05 9.16 42.56
N ARG A 185 27.92 10.36 43.15
CA ARG A 185 28.32 10.65 44.54
C ARG A 185 27.26 10.26 45.58
N GLY A 186 26.19 9.57 45.17
CA GLY A 186 25.14 9.04 46.04
C GLY A 186 24.01 10.03 46.36
N PHE A 187 23.84 11.08 45.56
CA PHE A 187 22.78 12.08 45.72
C PHE A 187 21.68 11.89 44.67
N ASP A 188 20.47 11.52 45.07
CA ASP A 188 19.31 11.51 44.16
C ASP A 188 18.68 12.90 44.11
N ILE A 189 19.01 13.65 43.05
CA ILE A 189 18.67 15.07 42.91
C ILE A 189 17.29 15.27 42.23
N PHE A 190 16.75 14.27 41.51
CA PHE A 190 15.46 14.38 40.82
C PHE A 190 14.76 13.02 40.66
N LEU A 191 13.62 12.82 41.35
CA LEU A 191 12.67 11.71 41.10
C LEU A 191 11.25 12.29 40.96
N ASP A 192 10.67 12.15 39.76
CA ASP A 192 9.24 12.40 39.52
C ASP A 192 8.44 11.17 39.96
N ARG A 193 7.35 11.38 40.71
CA ARG A 193 6.52 10.29 41.28
C ARG A 193 5.91 9.33 40.25
N GLU A 194 5.67 9.77 39.00
CA GLU A 194 5.17 8.89 37.93
C GLU A 194 6.24 7.87 37.45
N ASP A 195 7.53 8.24 37.52
CA ASP A 195 8.61 7.33 37.13
C ASP A 195 8.82 6.23 38.19
N GLU A 196 8.49 6.47 39.46
CA GLU A 196 8.61 5.46 40.53
C GLU A 196 7.66 4.27 40.32
N GLU A 197 6.42 4.50 39.87
CA GLU A 197 5.45 3.42 39.66
C GLU A 197 5.80 2.57 38.43
N LEU A 198 6.17 3.23 37.33
CA LEU A 198 6.61 2.53 36.11
C LEU A 198 7.90 1.73 36.33
N ASN A 199 8.86 2.29 37.08
CA ASN A 199 10.09 1.58 37.44
C ASN A 199 9.79 0.37 38.33
N ARG A 200 8.83 0.48 39.26
CA ARG A 200 8.40 -0.65 40.09
C ARG A 200 7.79 -1.77 39.25
N ILE A 201 6.93 -1.43 38.28
CA ILE A 201 6.34 -2.42 37.36
C ILE A 201 7.43 -3.03 36.47
N ALA A 202 8.40 -2.25 36.01
CA ALA A 202 9.51 -2.75 35.21
C ALA A 202 10.36 -3.77 35.98
N LEU A 203 10.69 -3.50 37.24
CA LEU A 203 11.40 -4.43 38.13
C LEU A 203 10.59 -5.71 38.39
N ASP A 204 9.28 -5.59 38.64
CA ASP A 204 8.37 -6.74 38.80
C ASP A 204 8.40 -7.63 37.53
N ILE A 205 8.33 -7.04 36.34
CA ILE A 205 8.43 -7.77 35.07
C ILE A 205 9.80 -8.44 34.91
N GLU A 206 10.89 -7.74 35.26
CA GLU A 206 12.25 -8.28 35.20
C GLU A 206 12.41 -9.52 36.09
N ASP A 207 11.91 -9.45 37.33
CA ASP A 207 11.88 -10.58 38.26
C ASP A 207 11.07 -11.75 37.69
N GLN A 208 9.85 -11.49 37.17
CA GLN A 208 9.01 -12.54 36.57
C GLN A 208 9.70 -13.23 35.39
N ILE A 209 10.36 -12.47 34.50
CA ILE A 209 11.12 -13.04 33.39
C ILE A 209 12.31 -13.86 33.90
N GLY A 210 13.02 -13.37 34.92
CA GLY A 210 14.15 -14.06 35.54
C GLY A 210 13.78 -15.39 36.20
N MET A 211 12.52 -15.56 36.62
CA MET A 211 11.99 -16.81 37.20
C MET A 211 11.66 -17.88 36.15
N ILE A 212 11.64 -17.55 34.85
CA ILE A 212 11.34 -18.52 33.79
C ILE A 212 12.54 -19.46 33.64
N GLU A 213 12.40 -20.69 34.13
CA GLU A 213 13.41 -21.72 33.92
C GLU A 213 13.47 -22.13 32.44
N VAL A 214 14.66 -22.01 31.85
CA VAL A 214 14.93 -22.56 30.52
C VAL A 214 14.98 -24.07 30.65
N ASP A 215 14.05 -24.78 30.01
CA ASP A 215 14.04 -26.24 29.98
C ASP A 215 15.26 -26.78 29.23
N LYS A 216 16.30 -27.14 29.98
CA LYS A 216 17.54 -27.73 29.47
C LYS A 216 17.41 -29.22 29.15
N SER A 217 16.25 -29.84 29.43
CA SER A 217 15.98 -31.26 29.19
C SER A 217 15.53 -31.57 27.75
N LEU A 218 15.29 -30.53 26.94
CA LEU A 218 15.04 -30.62 25.50
C LEU A 218 16.34 -31.02 24.76
N THR A 219 16.74 -32.28 24.89
CA THR A 219 17.85 -32.88 24.15
C THR A 219 17.33 -33.63 22.93
N ASP A 220 17.91 -33.34 21.75
CA ASP A 220 17.95 -34.16 20.53
C ASP A 220 16.65 -34.68 19.88
N ASP A 221 15.46 -34.25 20.30
CA ASP A 221 14.18 -34.52 19.61
C ASP A 221 14.00 -33.66 18.32
N GLY A 222 15.05 -33.53 17.51
CA GLY A 222 15.03 -32.82 16.23
C GLY A 222 15.15 -31.30 16.30
N LEU A 223 15.41 -30.73 17.48
CA LEU A 223 15.69 -29.29 17.66
C LEU A 223 17.17 -28.99 17.39
N LEU A 224 17.46 -27.91 16.65
CA LEU A 224 18.83 -27.48 16.33
C LEU A 224 19.41 -26.49 17.36
N ILE A 225 18.56 -25.83 18.16
CA ILE A 225 18.98 -24.89 19.21
C ILE A 225 19.02 -25.63 20.53
N THR A 226 20.21 -26.11 20.91
CA THR A 226 20.47 -26.81 22.17
C THR A 226 21.28 -25.94 23.12
N SER A 227 21.36 -26.32 24.41
CA SER A 227 22.24 -25.63 25.36
C SER A 227 23.70 -25.58 24.89
N SER A 228 24.21 -26.69 24.35
CA SER A 228 25.57 -26.75 23.78
C SER A 228 25.76 -25.78 22.62
N PHE A 229 24.74 -25.65 21.76
CA PHE A 229 24.80 -24.72 20.64
C PHE A 229 24.79 -23.26 21.12
N MET A 230 23.97 -22.94 22.15
CA MET A 230 23.97 -21.60 22.75
C MET A 230 25.32 -21.25 23.36
N ASP A 231 25.96 -22.19 24.07
CA ASP A 231 27.29 -21.99 24.65
C ASP A 231 28.35 -21.72 23.56
N GLU A 232 28.28 -22.45 22.44
CA GLU A 232 29.17 -22.24 21.29
C GLU A 232 28.96 -20.87 20.64
N VAL A 233 27.70 -20.45 20.46
CA VAL A 233 27.33 -19.13 19.93
C VAL A 233 27.84 -18.00 20.83
N MET A 234 27.85 -18.20 22.15
CA MET A 234 28.34 -17.22 23.12
C MET A 234 29.86 -17.26 23.32
N GLY A 235 30.54 -18.31 22.83
CA GLY A 235 31.99 -18.44 22.90
C GLY A 235 32.75 -17.42 22.04
N PRO A 236 34.10 -17.39 22.10
CA PRO A 236 34.93 -16.46 21.33
C PRO A 236 34.80 -16.67 19.81
N ILE A 237 35.12 -15.61 19.04
CA ILE A 237 35.08 -15.60 17.57
C ILE A 237 36.41 -16.11 17.02
N ASN A 238 36.37 -16.98 16.02
CA ASN A 238 37.54 -17.40 15.27
C ASN A 238 37.70 -16.56 13.98
N HIS A 239 38.43 -15.44 14.07
CA HIS A 239 38.65 -14.53 12.93
C HIS A 239 39.40 -15.15 11.75
N GLN A 240 40.22 -16.20 11.98
CA GLN A 240 40.90 -16.90 10.90
C GLN A 240 39.87 -17.59 10.00
N LYS A 241 38.92 -18.32 10.58
CA LYS A 241 37.84 -18.98 9.84
C LYS A 241 36.98 -17.99 9.04
N VAL A 242 36.72 -16.81 9.61
CA VAL A 242 35.98 -15.73 8.93
C VAL A 242 36.74 -15.24 7.69
N THR A 243 38.05 -15.03 7.82
CA THR A 243 38.91 -14.57 6.72
C THR A 243 38.98 -15.61 5.60
N GLU A 244 39.14 -16.89 5.95
CA GLU A 244 39.13 -18.01 5.00
C GLU A 244 37.79 -18.12 4.25
N ALA A 245 36.67 -17.99 4.97
CA ALA A 245 35.34 -18.02 4.36
C ALA A 245 35.12 -16.84 3.41
N PHE A 246 35.57 -15.64 3.79
CA PHE A 246 35.52 -14.46 2.93
C PHE A 246 36.35 -14.66 1.65
N GLN A 247 37.58 -15.15 1.77
CA GLN A 247 38.46 -15.40 0.64
C GLN A 247 37.85 -16.43 -0.32
N THR A 248 37.32 -17.53 0.22
CA THR A 248 36.60 -18.54 -0.56
C THR A 248 35.40 -17.95 -1.31
N ALA A 249 34.60 -17.11 -0.65
CA ALA A 249 33.47 -16.43 -1.28
C ALA A 249 33.91 -15.45 -2.37
N PHE A 250 35.01 -14.73 -2.15
CA PHE A 250 35.58 -13.80 -3.12
C PHE A 250 36.10 -14.53 -4.35
N ASP A 251 36.90 -15.58 -4.17
CA ASP A 251 37.52 -16.36 -5.25
C ASP A 251 36.50 -17.16 -6.07
N SER A 252 35.42 -17.60 -5.44
CA SER A 252 34.33 -18.30 -6.13
C SER A 252 33.40 -17.37 -6.93
N THR A 253 33.48 -16.05 -6.72
CA THR A 253 32.63 -15.10 -7.44
C THR A 253 33.20 -14.81 -8.84
N VAL A 254 32.68 -15.51 -9.85
CA VAL A 254 32.95 -15.19 -11.26
C VAL A 254 32.13 -13.97 -11.67
N LEU A 255 32.64 -12.76 -11.40
CA LEU A 255 32.02 -11.54 -11.94
C LEU A 255 32.38 -11.43 -13.43
N PRO A 256 31.42 -11.43 -14.37
CA PRO A 256 31.70 -11.07 -15.76
C PRO A 256 32.14 -9.60 -15.77
N LYS A 257 33.46 -9.36 -15.79
CA LYS A 257 34.05 -8.03 -15.71
C LYS A 257 33.42 -7.13 -16.77
N ARG A 258 32.77 -6.05 -16.35
CA ARG A 258 32.32 -5.00 -17.25
C ARG A 258 33.53 -4.31 -17.88
N VAL A 259 33.62 -4.34 -19.20
CA VAL A 259 34.63 -3.58 -19.94
C VAL A 259 34.19 -2.12 -19.94
N LEU A 260 34.99 -1.22 -19.36
CA LEU A 260 34.65 0.20 -19.21
C LEU A 260 34.48 0.91 -20.57
N LYS A 261 35.18 0.45 -21.61
CA LYS A 261 35.05 0.86 -23.01
C LYS A 261 34.91 -0.38 -23.90
N PRO A 262 33.70 -0.93 -24.08
CA PRO A 262 33.51 -2.13 -24.86
C PRO A 262 33.83 -1.87 -26.34
N SER A 263 34.59 -2.77 -26.96
CA SER A 263 34.80 -2.78 -28.41
C SER A 263 33.48 -3.10 -29.14
N GLU A 264 33.42 -2.85 -30.46
CA GLU A 264 32.28 -3.29 -31.28
C GLU A 264 32.05 -4.81 -31.20
N LYS A 265 33.14 -5.58 -31.08
CA LYS A 265 33.08 -7.03 -30.85
C LYS A 265 32.42 -7.37 -29.50
N ASP A 266 32.79 -6.68 -28.43
CA ASP A 266 32.19 -6.90 -27.10
C ASP A 266 30.69 -6.59 -27.07
N LYS A 267 30.26 -5.55 -27.81
CA LYS A 267 28.84 -5.22 -27.97
C LYS A 267 28.11 -6.30 -28.77
N ALA A 268 28.70 -6.79 -29.85
CA ALA A 268 28.13 -7.85 -30.68
C ALA A 268 28.00 -9.19 -29.91
N ASP A 269 29.02 -9.56 -29.13
CA ASP A 269 29.03 -10.77 -28.29
C ASP A 269 27.97 -10.68 -27.18
N TYR A 270 27.83 -9.49 -26.56
CA TYR A 270 26.77 -9.22 -25.59
C TYR A 270 25.38 -9.39 -26.22
N LEU A 271 25.12 -8.74 -27.35
CA LEU A 271 23.83 -8.86 -28.05
C LEU A 271 23.53 -10.28 -28.50
N THR A 272 24.55 -11.03 -28.93
CA THR A 272 24.41 -12.44 -29.29
C THR A 272 23.99 -13.27 -28.08
N THR A 273 24.56 -13.01 -26.91
CA THR A 273 24.18 -13.65 -25.65
C THR A 273 22.72 -13.38 -25.31
N GLN A 274 22.29 -12.13 -25.37
CA GLN A 274 20.88 -11.75 -25.11
C GLN A 274 19.92 -12.42 -26.10
N LYS A 275 20.26 -12.41 -27.39
CA LYS A 275 19.48 -13.11 -28.43
C LYS A 275 19.39 -14.62 -28.19
N ASN A 276 20.45 -15.25 -27.68
CA ASN A 276 20.44 -16.67 -27.33
C ASN A 276 19.50 -16.97 -26.15
N GLN A 277 19.48 -16.13 -25.11
CA GLN A 277 18.52 -16.28 -24.00
C GLN A 277 17.07 -16.17 -24.49
N ILE A 278 16.79 -15.22 -25.39
CA ILE A 278 15.45 -15.08 -26.02
C ILE A 278 15.11 -16.34 -26.85
N ARG A 279 16.07 -16.87 -27.62
CA ARG A 279 15.86 -18.11 -28.40
C ARG A 279 15.57 -19.31 -27.50
N ASN A 280 16.29 -19.45 -26.39
CA ASN A 280 16.06 -20.53 -25.42
C ASN A 280 14.66 -20.43 -24.82
N LEU A 281 14.23 -19.21 -24.45
CA LEU A 281 12.86 -18.98 -23.99
C LEU A 281 11.85 -19.41 -25.07
N ILE A 282 12.04 -19.00 -26.34
CA ILE A 282 11.14 -19.40 -27.43
C ILE A 282 11.12 -20.92 -27.61
N GLN A 283 12.27 -21.60 -27.50
CA GLN A 283 12.32 -23.07 -27.55
C GLN A 283 11.54 -23.71 -26.41
N ASP A 284 11.61 -23.17 -25.19
CA ASP A 284 10.79 -23.65 -24.06
C ASP A 284 9.29 -23.46 -24.31
N TYR A 285 8.91 -22.36 -24.96
CA TYR A 285 7.54 -22.11 -25.43
C TYR A 285 7.10 -23.05 -26.55
N GLU A 286 8.00 -23.66 -27.29
CA GLU A 286 7.65 -24.60 -28.35
C GLU A 286 7.91 -26.06 -27.93
N SER A 287 8.29 -26.29 -26.66
CA SER A 287 8.51 -27.63 -26.13
C SER A 287 7.24 -28.49 -26.13
N ASP A 288 7.41 -29.79 -26.42
CA ASP A 288 6.34 -30.81 -26.44
C ASP A 288 5.67 -31.05 -25.09
N LYS A 289 6.20 -30.46 -24.01
CA LYS A 289 5.63 -30.54 -22.65
C LYS A 289 4.23 -29.95 -22.58
N PHE A 290 3.86 -29.07 -23.51
CA PHE A 290 2.59 -28.34 -23.46
C PHE A 290 1.70 -28.63 -24.65
N ARG A 291 0.41 -28.88 -24.37
CA ARG A 291 -0.60 -29.03 -25.41
C ARG A 291 -1.00 -27.66 -25.95
N ARG A 292 -0.60 -27.35 -27.19
CA ARG A 292 -0.82 -26.05 -27.83
C ARG A 292 -2.19 -25.90 -28.47
N THR A 293 -2.62 -24.66 -28.67
CA THR A 293 -3.83 -24.33 -29.44
C THR A 293 -3.61 -23.14 -30.35
N THR A 294 -4.21 -23.21 -31.54
CA THR A 294 -4.32 -22.11 -32.51
C THR A 294 -5.64 -21.32 -32.35
N LYS A 295 -6.54 -21.76 -31.45
CA LYS A 295 -7.82 -21.09 -31.22
C LYS A 295 -7.60 -19.81 -30.43
N CYS A 296 -7.72 -18.67 -31.09
CA CYS A 296 -7.65 -17.36 -30.44
C CYS A 296 -8.95 -17.07 -29.68
N LYS A 297 -8.87 -17.04 -28.34
CA LYS A 297 -9.97 -16.60 -27.49
C LYS A 297 -10.06 -15.06 -27.53
N PRO A 298 -11.26 -14.48 -27.34
CA PRO A 298 -11.39 -13.04 -27.11
C PRO A 298 -10.50 -12.57 -25.96
N VAL A 299 -9.92 -11.39 -26.09
CA VAL A 299 -8.99 -10.84 -25.10
C VAL A 299 -9.78 -10.37 -23.88
N LEU A 300 -10.76 -9.50 -24.10
CA LEU A 300 -11.66 -8.98 -23.07
C LEU A 300 -13.02 -9.68 -23.11
N ASN A 301 -13.59 -9.94 -21.93
CA ASN A 301 -14.93 -10.51 -21.77
C ASN A 301 -16.04 -9.44 -21.79
N LEU A 302 -15.89 -8.44 -22.66
CA LEU A 302 -16.79 -7.29 -22.79
C LEU A 302 -17.43 -7.26 -24.18
N PRO A 303 -18.63 -6.72 -24.37
CA PRO A 303 -19.27 -6.66 -25.68
C PRO A 303 -18.56 -5.68 -26.63
N LYS A 304 -18.35 -6.04 -27.91
CA LYS A 304 -17.88 -5.11 -28.96
C LYS A 304 -18.96 -4.13 -29.45
N ALA A 305 -19.93 -3.77 -28.62
CA ALA A 305 -21.02 -2.88 -29.02
C ALA A 305 -21.38 -1.92 -27.88
N MET A 306 -21.60 -0.67 -28.26
CA MET A 306 -22.15 0.39 -27.44
C MET A 306 -23.66 0.49 -27.71
N PRO A 307 -24.53 0.24 -26.70
CA PRO A 307 -25.96 0.43 -26.87
C PRO A 307 -26.33 1.91 -26.93
N ALA A 308 -27.42 2.21 -27.62
CA ALA A 308 -27.98 3.56 -27.64
C ALA A 308 -28.42 4.00 -26.24
N VAL A 309 -28.15 5.27 -25.91
CA VAL A 309 -28.62 5.89 -24.66
C VAL A 309 -30.13 6.12 -24.74
N THR A 310 -30.83 5.92 -23.62
CA THR A 310 -32.29 6.09 -23.53
C THR A 310 -32.67 6.85 -22.27
N GLN A 311 -33.90 7.36 -22.23
CA GLN A 311 -34.48 7.88 -21.00
C GLN A 311 -34.46 6.82 -19.88
N PRO A 312 -34.24 7.21 -18.61
CA PRO A 312 -34.14 6.26 -17.50
C PRO A 312 -35.39 5.40 -17.40
N SER A 313 -35.23 4.10 -17.66
CA SER A 313 -36.30 3.13 -17.41
C SER A 313 -35.74 1.73 -17.25
N THR A 314 -36.23 1.04 -16.23
CA THR A 314 -35.97 -0.38 -15.95
C THR A 314 -37.02 -1.31 -16.55
N ARG A 315 -38.04 -0.76 -17.22
CA ARG A 315 -39.13 -1.53 -17.83
C ARG A 315 -38.63 -2.33 -19.03
N VAL A 316 -38.88 -3.64 -19.01
CA VAL A 316 -38.62 -4.50 -20.17
C VAL A 316 -39.75 -4.33 -21.18
N LYS A 317 -39.42 -3.91 -22.40
CA LYS A 317 -40.36 -3.86 -23.53
C LYS A 317 -40.15 -5.09 -24.41
N PHE A 318 -41.23 -5.67 -24.92
CA PHE A 318 -41.14 -6.77 -25.87
C PHE A 318 -40.41 -6.33 -27.13
N ILE A 319 -39.45 -7.13 -27.60
CA ILE A 319 -38.72 -6.90 -28.84
C ILE A 319 -38.86 -8.14 -29.72
N SER A 320 -39.30 -7.93 -30.95
CA SER A 320 -39.29 -8.98 -31.96
C SER A 320 -37.84 -9.27 -32.37
N ILE A 321 -37.37 -10.47 -32.06
CA ILE A 321 -36.04 -10.95 -32.46
C ILE A 321 -36.21 -11.66 -33.80
N GLY A 322 -35.74 -11.04 -34.87
CA GLY A 322 -35.82 -11.66 -36.19
C GLY A 322 -34.88 -12.86 -36.33
N SER A 323 -35.13 -13.68 -37.34
CA SER A 323 -34.21 -14.75 -37.74
C SER A 323 -32.99 -14.11 -38.42
N GLY A 324 -31.78 -14.35 -37.90
CA GLY A 324 -30.53 -13.89 -38.54
C GLY A 324 -29.95 -14.93 -39.51
N ASN A 325 -28.75 -14.65 -40.04
CA ASN A 325 -27.98 -15.58 -40.90
C ASN A 325 -27.58 -16.89 -40.20
N SER A 326 -27.78 -17.01 -38.87
CA SER A 326 -27.65 -18.27 -38.14
C SER A 326 -28.75 -18.40 -37.08
N ASP A 327 -29.57 -19.47 -37.16
CA ASP A 327 -30.53 -19.85 -36.12
C ASP A 327 -29.77 -20.48 -34.94
N SER A 328 -29.17 -19.64 -34.10
CA SER A 328 -28.42 -20.09 -32.92
C SER A 328 -29.34 -20.44 -31.75
N GLU A 329 -28.97 -21.44 -30.95
CA GLU A 329 -29.70 -21.80 -29.72
C GLU A 329 -29.85 -20.58 -28.78
N LEU A 330 -28.89 -19.66 -28.79
CA LEU A 330 -28.96 -18.44 -27.99
C LEU A 330 -30.09 -17.51 -28.45
N VAL A 331 -30.33 -17.36 -29.76
CA VAL A 331 -31.47 -16.60 -30.30
C VAL A 331 -32.79 -17.21 -29.81
N ARG A 332 -32.90 -18.54 -29.78
CA ARG A 332 -34.10 -19.24 -29.27
C ARG A 332 -34.32 -19.03 -27.77
N ILE A 333 -33.23 -19.05 -26.99
CA ILE A 333 -33.26 -18.73 -25.55
C ILE A 333 -33.79 -17.30 -25.32
N TRP A 334 -33.29 -16.32 -26.07
CA TRP A 334 -33.75 -14.94 -25.98
C TRP A 334 -35.20 -14.76 -26.43
N LYS A 335 -35.62 -15.41 -27.53
CA LYS A 335 -37.03 -15.44 -27.98
C LYS A 335 -37.96 -16.00 -26.90
N SER A 336 -37.53 -17.10 -26.26
CA SER A 336 -38.27 -17.72 -25.15
C SER A 336 -38.34 -16.84 -23.91
N ALA A 337 -37.28 -16.10 -23.59
CA ALA A 337 -37.28 -15.16 -22.47
C ALA A 337 -38.26 -14.00 -22.70
N PHE A 338 -38.24 -13.38 -23.89
CA PHE A 338 -39.13 -12.25 -24.20
C PHE A 338 -40.61 -12.65 -24.33
N SER A 339 -40.92 -13.89 -24.74
CA SER A 339 -42.31 -14.35 -24.79
C SER A 339 -42.98 -14.51 -23.42
N LYS A 340 -42.21 -14.41 -22.33
CA LYS A 340 -42.71 -14.40 -20.94
C LYS A 340 -42.92 -13.00 -20.37
N VAL A 341 -42.59 -11.95 -21.12
CA VAL A 341 -42.87 -10.58 -20.71
C VAL A 341 -44.36 -10.30 -20.89
N ASP A 342 -45.03 -9.94 -19.80
CA ASP A 342 -46.48 -9.67 -19.76
C ASP A 342 -46.77 -8.34 -19.04
N SER A 343 -48.05 -8.05 -18.81
CA SER A 343 -48.49 -6.84 -18.11
C SER A 343 -48.49 -6.98 -16.57
N SER A 344 -47.89 -8.04 -16.01
CA SER A 344 -47.88 -8.29 -14.57
C SER A 344 -47.02 -7.27 -13.80
N ASP A 345 -47.30 -7.13 -12.49
CA ASP A 345 -46.53 -6.27 -11.58
C ASP A 345 -45.03 -6.62 -11.51
N ASN A 346 -44.64 -7.83 -11.95
CA ASN A 346 -43.24 -8.26 -11.96
C ASN A 346 -42.34 -7.45 -12.90
N TRP A 347 -42.94 -6.72 -13.85
CA TRP A 347 -42.27 -5.92 -14.88
C TRP A 347 -42.47 -4.42 -14.73
N LYS A 348 -43.28 -3.98 -13.75
CA LYS A 348 -43.55 -2.56 -13.51
C LYS A 348 -42.32 -1.86 -12.95
N GLU A 349 -42.07 -0.67 -13.49
CA GLU A 349 -41.10 0.26 -12.95
C GLU A 349 -41.59 0.73 -11.57
N LYS A 350 -40.64 0.95 -10.66
CA LYS A 350 -40.96 1.52 -9.36
C LYS A 350 -40.95 3.03 -9.44
N ASP A 351 -41.79 3.62 -8.60
CA ASP A 351 -41.71 5.03 -8.31
C ASP A 351 -40.35 5.38 -7.67
N VAL A 352 -39.71 6.42 -8.21
CA VAL A 352 -38.37 6.85 -7.78
C VAL A 352 -38.44 7.45 -6.37
N ALA A 353 -39.49 8.19 -6.04
CA ALA A 353 -39.66 8.82 -4.73
C ALA A 353 -39.93 7.77 -3.63
N GLU A 354 -40.58 6.65 -3.93
CA GLU A 354 -40.68 5.51 -3.01
C GLU A 354 -39.30 4.88 -2.74
N LEU A 355 -38.48 4.68 -3.78
CA LEU A 355 -37.12 4.14 -3.62
C LEU A 355 -36.22 5.05 -2.81
N GLU A 356 -36.32 6.36 -3.03
CA GLU A 356 -35.56 7.37 -2.29
C GLU A 356 -35.97 7.41 -0.82
N ARG A 357 -37.28 7.40 -0.53
CA ARG A 357 -37.79 7.27 0.85
C ARG A 357 -37.30 5.99 1.53
N GLU A 358 -37.29 4.87 0.81
CA GLU A 358 -36.77 3.59 1.31
C GLU A 358 -35.25 3.63 1.57
N ALA A 359 -34.49 4.44 0.82
CA ALA A 359 -33.04 4.59 0.97
C ALA A 359 -32.65 5.54 2.11
N LEU A 360 -33.46 6.57 2.40
CA LEU A 360 -33.23 7.58 3.43
C LEU A 360 -33.76 7.19 4.83
N GLU A 361 -34.47 6.07 4.96
CA GLU A 361 -34.99 5.61 6.26
C GLU A 361 -33.86 5.12 7.18
N SER A 362 -33.83 5.62 8.41
CA SER A 362 -32.77 5.35 9.40
C SER A 362 -33.24 4.52 10.60
N ARG A 363 -34.54 4.33 10.79
CA ARG A 363 -35.07 3.57 11.93
C ARG A 363 -34.95 2.05 11.74
N GLN A 364 -34.40 1.38 12.75
CA GLN A 364 -34.02 -0.04 12.68
C GLN A 364 -35.21 -1.00 12.51
N ASP A 365 -36.35 -0.69 13.11
CA ASP A 365 -37.61 -1.43 13.00
C ASP A 365 -38.13 -1.41 11.55
N LYS A 366 -38.27 -0.21 10.96
CA LYS A 366 -38.71 -0.04 9.58
C LYS A 366 -37.71 -0.60 8.57
N LEU A 367 -36.41 -0.46 8.81
CA LEU A 367 -35.39 -1.08 7.98
C LEU A 367 -35.56 -2.61 7.91
N SER A 368 -35.91 -3.23 9.03
CA SER A 368 -36.15 -4.67 9.11
C SER A 368 -37.38 -5.07 8.26
N GLU A 369 -38.49 -4.34 8.39
CA GLU A 369 -39.71 -4.54 7.59
C GLU A 369 -39.47 -4.35 6.09
N LEU A 370 -38.84 -3.23 5.70
CA LEU A 370 -38.48 -2.92 4.32
C LEU A 370 -37.56 -4.01 3.73
N SER A 371 -36.63 -4.54 4.52
CA SER A 371 -35.76 -5.63 4.10
C SER A 371 -36.54 -6.93 3.81
N ALA A 372 -37.56 -7.24 4.62
CA ALA A 372 -38.41 -8.40 4.43
C ALA A 372 -39.29 -8.25 3.18
N ALA A 373 -39.91 -7.08 2.99
CA ALA A 373 -40.68 -6.75 1.80
C ALA A 373 -39.82 -6.82 0.53
N ARG A 374 -38.58 -6.29 0.57
CA ARG A 374 -37.58 -6.42 -0.50
C ARG A 374 -37.33 -7.88 -0.85
N LYS A 375 -37.07 -8.74 0.15
CA LYS A 375 -36.81 -10.17 -0.06
C LYS A 375 -38.00 -10.87 -0.72
N LYS A 376 -39.24 -10.61 -0.26
CA LYS A 376 -40.46 -11.18 -0.84
C LYS A 376 -40.59 -10.80 -2.31
N ARG A 377 -40.39 -9.52 -2.64
CA ARG A 377 -40.47 -8.99 -4.02
C ARG A 377 -39.38 -9.52 -4.94
N MET A 378 -38.14 -9.67 -4.45
CA MET A 378 -37.03 -10.24 -5.23
C MET A 378 -37.23 -11.71 -5.62
N ARG A 379 -38.21 -12.41 -5.02
CA ARG A 379 -38.56 -13.79 -5.40
C ARG A 379 -39.35 -13.89 -6.71
N THR A 380 -40.02 -12.83 -7.16
CA THR A 380 -40.88 -12.89 -8.37
C THR A 380 -40.45 -11.91 -9.46
N ARG A 381 -39.85 -10.78 -9.08
CA ARG A 381 -39.47 -9.69 -10.01
C ARG A 381 -38.52 -10.17 -11.11
N ALA A 382 -38.82 -9.78 -12.35
CA ALA A 382 -37.94 -9.91 -13.51
C ALA A 382 -37.50 -11.36 -13.83
N ARG A 383 -38.27 -12.38 -13.43
CA ARG A 383 -37.94 -13.79 -13.67
C ARG A 383 -38.59 -14.32 -14.93
N VAL A 384 -37.86 -15.13 -15.67
CA VAL A 384 -38.36 -15.89 -16.83
C VAL A 384 -37.95 -17.35 -16.71
N SER A 385 -38.92 -18.24 -16.89
CA SER A 385 -38.67 -19.69 -17.01
C SER A 385 -38.54 -20.04 -18.49
N ILE A 386 -37.38 -20.58 -18.85
CA ILE A 386 -37.07 -20.95 -20.24
C ILE A 386 -37.39 -22.42 -20.40
N ASP A 387 -38.49 -22.71 -21.11
CA ASP A 387 -38.92 -24.07 -21.43
C ASP A 387 -38.90 -24.25 -22.95
N ILE A 388 -37.74 -24.64 -23.47
CA ILE A 388 -37.54 -24.92 -24.89
C ILE A 388 -37.89 -26.38 -25.10
N LYS A 389 -38.94 -26.66 -25.89
CA LYS A 389 -39.46 -28.01 -26.21
C LYS A 389 -38.43 -28.98 -26.85
N SER A 390 -37.21 -28.53 -27.10
CA SER A 390 -36.15 -29.18 -27.90
C SER A 390 -35.11 -29.98 -27.08
N GLY A 391 -35.51 -30.68 -26.01
CA GLY A 391 -34.63 -31.59 -25.26
C GLY A 391 -33.33 -30.98 -24.67
N SER A 392 -32.38 -31.82 -24.26
CA SER A 392 -31.15 -31.46 -23.52
C SER A 392 -30.11 -30.61 -24.29
N ARG A 393 -30.41 -30.18 -25.53
CA ARG A 393 -29.48 -29.47 -26.42
C ARG A 393 -29.14 -28.06 -25.94
N TRP A 394 -30.13 -27.30 -25.48
CA TRP A 394 -29.90 -25.94 -24.96
C TRP A 394 -29.19 -25.97 -23.59
N GLU A 395 -29.47 -26.97 -22.76
CA GLU A 395 -28.75 -27.18 -21.50
C GLU A 395 -27.27 -27.47 -21.74
N ARG A 396 -26.96 -28.30 -22.76
CA ARG A 396 -25.57 -28.52 -23.22
C ARG A 396 -24.94 -27.25 -23.77
N PHE A 397 -25.69 -26.43 -24.50
CA PHE A 397 -25.21 -25.13 -25.00
C PHE A 397 -24.83 -24.18 -23.86
N LEU A 398 -25.69 -24.02 -22.85
CA LEU A 398 -25.38 -23.19 -21.68
C LEU A 398 -24.26 -23.77 -20.83
N ALA A 399 -24.23 -25.09 -20.65
CA ALA A 399 -23.20 -25.77 -19.88
C ALA A 399 -21.81 -25.64 -20.49
N LYS A 400 -21.72 -25.50 -21.83
CA LYS A 400 -20.47 -25.14 -22.52
C LYS A 400 -19.94 -23.83 -21.93
N ASP A 401 -20.75 -22.80 -21.81
CA ASP A 401 -20.32 -21.47 -21.33
C ASP A 401 -20.29 -21.34 -19.80
N GLY A 402 -20.30 -22.48 -19.09
CA GLY A 402 -20.18 -22.54 -17.64
C GLY A 402 -21.49 -22.28 -16.90
N ILE A 403 -22.58 -22.01 -17.62
CA ILE A 403 -23.89 -21.71 -17.04
C ILE A 403 -24.60 -23.00 -16.68
N LYS A 404 -25.00 -23.11 -15.41
CA LYS A 404 -25.71 -24.29 -14.87
C LYS A 404 -24.99 -25.62 -15.14
N ALA A 405 -23.67 -25.56 -15.39
CA ALA A 405 -22.90 -26.69 -15.86
C ALA A 405 -22.71 -27.79 -14.81
N LYS A 406 -23.10 -27.63 -13.53
CA LYS A 406 -22.82 -28.63 -12.47
C LYS A 406 -23.40 -30.01 -12.79
N SER A 407 -24.58 -30.09 -13.41
CA SER A 407 -25.23 -31.35 -13.78
C SER A 407 -24.45 -32.17 -14.82
N THR A 408 -23.69 -31.51 -15.71
CA THR A 408 -22.96 -32.15 -16.82
C THR A 408 -21.49 -32.45 -16.48
N LYS A 409 -21.11 -32.50 -15.20
CA LYS A 409 -19.71 -32.68 -14.76
C LYS A 409 -19.10 -34.03 -15.16
N SER A 410 -19.91 -35.08 -15.16
CA SER A 410 -19.48 -36.45 -15.52
C SER A 410 -19.40 -36.67 -17.03
N GLU A 411 -19.98 -35.80 -17.86
CA GLU A 411 -20.08 -36.01 -19.30
C GLU A 411 -18.72 -35.90 -20.01
N ALA A 412 -18.45 -36.83 -20.94
CA ALA A 412 -17.16 -36.97 -21.62
C ALA A 412 -16.75 -35.71 -22.41
N TRP A 413 -17.68 -35.10 -23.16
CA TRP A 413 -17.41 -33.88 -23.95
C TRP A 413 -16.98 -32.71 -23.06
N ARG A 414 -17.41 -32.66 -21.79
CA ARG A 414 -17.01 -31.60 -20.86
C ARG A 414 -15.59 -31.81 -20.34
N LYS A 415 -15.19 -33.06 -20.09
CA LYS A 415 -13.79 -33.40 -19.79
C LYS A 415 -12.88 -33.01 -20.95
N GLN A 416 -13.29 -33.30 -22.18
CA GLN A 416 -12.57 -32.88 -23.40
C GLN A 416 -12.49 -31.36 -23.52
N ARG A 417 -13.60 -30.63 -23.33
CA ARG A 417 -13.61 -29.16 -23.33
C ARG A 417 -12.69 -28.58 -22.27
N LYS A 418 -12.67 -29.13 -21.05
CA LYS A 418 -11.76 -28.67 -19.99
C LYS A 418 -10.30 -28.86 -20.40
N ALA A 419 -9.97 -30.00 -21.01
CA ALA A 419 -8.63 -30.28 -21.56
C ALA A 419 -8.25 -29.36 -22.72
N GLU A 420 -9.21 -28.95 -23.56
CA GLU A 420 -9.00 -27.93 -24.60
C GLU A 420 -8.82 -26.53 -24.01
N GLN A 421 -9.60 -26.16 -22.99
CA GLN A 421 -9.52 -24.84 -22.36
C GLN A 421 -8.21 -24.63 -21.59
N SER A 422 -7.58 -25.72 -21.12
CA SER A 422 -6.26 -25.71 -20.46
C SER A 422 -5.08 -25.68 -21.41
N ARG A 423 -5.30 -25.78 -22.74
CA ARG A 423 -4.24 -25.65 -23.74
C ARG A 423 -3.61 -24.26 -23.69
N THR A 424 -2.32 -24.22 -23.96
CA THR A 424 -1.49 -23.01 -23.92
C THR A 424 -1.34 -22.43 -25.33
N LEU A 425 -1.02 -21.15 -25.41
CA LEU A 425 -0.72 -20.48 -26.67
C LEU A 425 0.74 -20.79 -27.07
N SER A 426 1.02 -20.80 -28.37
CA SER A 426 2.39 -20.80 -28.92
C SER A 426 2.94 -19.37 -28.91
N PHE A 427 4.26 -19.21 -28.86
CA PHE A 427 4.87 -17.89 -28.98
C PHE A 427 4.55 -17.24 -30.33
N THR A 428 4.32 -18.04 -31.38
CA THR A 428 3.96 -17.56 -32.73
C THR A 428 2.50 -17.15 -32.88
N THR A 429 1.68 -17.29 -31.84
CA THR A 429 0.25 -16.94 -31.90
C THR A 429 0.07 -15.47 -32.29
N ASP A 430 -0.81 -15.23 -33.25
CA ASP A 430 -1.17 -13.90 -33.74
C ASP A 430 -1.80 -13.03 -32.63
N CYS A 431 -1.34 -11.77 -32.56
CA CYS A 431 -1.77 -10.74 -31.63
C CYS A 431 -1.96 -9.38 -32.35
N ASP A 432 -2.10 -9.37 -33.68
CA ASP A 432 -2.17 -8.15 -34.47
C ASP A 432 -3.45 -7.34 -34.17
N ASP A 433 -4.58 -7.99 -33.87
CA ASP A 433 -5.80 -7.31 -33.39
C ASP A 433 -5.59 -6.50 -32.09
N ILE A 434 -4.69 -6.94 -31.21
CA ILE A 434 -4.30 -6.19 -30.01
C ILE A 434 -3.43 -5.00 -30.40
N ARG A 435 -2.52 -5.16 -31.36
CA ARG A 435 -1.70 -4.07 -31.87
C ARG A 435 -2.57 -3.00 -32.53
N ASP A 436 -3.53 -3.40 -33.36
CA ASP A 436 -4.47 -2.52 -34.03
C ASP A 436 -5.31 -1.74 -33.02
N TYR A 437 -5.84 -2.41 -31.98
CA TYR A 437 -6.54 -1.75 -30.89
C TYR A 437 -5.66 -0.75 -30.12
N VAL A 438 -4.43 -1.12 -29.78
CA VAL A 438 -3.51 -0.24 -29.04
C VAL A 438 -3.23 1.02 -29.85
N ASN A 439 -2.95 0.89 -31.14
CA ASN A 439 -2.67 2.01 -32.04
C ASN A 439 -3.93 2.74 -32.53
N GLY A 440 -5.10 2.15 -32.30
CA GLY A 440 -6.39 2.60 -32.80
C GLY A 440 -6.92 3.84 -32.10
N ARG A 441 -7.65 4.67 -32.85
CA ARG A 441 -8.30 5.89 -32.35
C ARG A 441 -9.83 5.78 -32.31
N GLU A 442 -10.40 4.61 -32.63
CA GLU A 442 -11.85 4.38 -32.69
C GLU A 442 -12.58 4.83 -31.43
N LEU A 443 -11.98 4.68 -30.24
CA LEU A 443 -12.62 5.04 -28.97
C LEU A 443 -12.61 6.55 -28.65
N PHE A 444 -11.83 7.36 -29.37
CA PHE A 444 -11.64 8.78 -29.06
C PHE A 444 -12.50 9.70 -29.93
N VAL A 445 -13.25 9.13 -30.86
CA VAL A 445 -14.18 9.88 -31.71
C VAL A 445 -15.35 10.42 -30.87
N GLU A 446 -15.89 11.56 -31.31
CA GLU A 446 -17.10 12.13 -30.74
C GLU A 446 -18.28 11.17 -30.92
N TYR A 447 -19.08 11.06 -29.88
CA TYR A 447 -20.31 10.29 -29.83
C TYR A 447 -21.47 11.27 -29.96
N ASP A 448 -21.88 11.52 -31.21
CA ASP A 448 -22.82 12.57 -31.64
C ASP A 448 -24.25 12.48 -31.05
N TYR A 449 -24.52 11.56 -30.11
CA TYR A 449 -25.85 11.34 -29.56
C TYR A 449 -26.05 12.10 -28.24
N THR A 450 -27.19 12.78 -28.16
CA THR A 450 -27.49 13.78 -27.14
C THR A 450 -27.41 13.20 -25.72
N HIS A 451 -26.63 13.85 -24.87
CA HIS A 451 -26.53 13.52 -23.45
C HIS A 451 -27.90 13.72 -22.78
N PRO A 452 -28.50 12.70 -22.16
CA PRO A 452 -29.70 12.90 -21.37
C PRO A 452 -29.44 13.89 -20.23
N ALA A 453 -30.32 14.87 -20.08
CA ALA A 453 -30.17 15.94 -19.08
C ALA A 453 -29.99 15.40 -17.63
N HIS A 454 -30.56 14.23 -17.30
CA HIS A 454 -30.45 13.65 -15.97
C HIS A 454 -29.03 13.18 -15.60
N LEU A 455 -28.17 12.94 -16.59
CA LEU A 455 -26.77 12.58 -16.37
C LEU A 455 -25.87 13.82 -16.16
N ASN A 456 -26.38 15.04 -16.40
CA ASN A 456 -25.62 16.28 -16.14
C ASN A 456 -25.62 16.70 -14.66
N LYS A 457 -26.38 16.04 -13.78
CA LYS A 457 -26.44 16.36 -12.33
C LYS A 457 -25.07 16.34 -11.65
N GLU A 458 -24.16 15.49 -12.11
CA GLU A 458 -22.80 15.45 -11.57
C GLU A 458 -22.05 16.77 -11.80
N LYS A 459 -22.27 17.44 -12.94
CA LYS A 459 -21.66 18.74 -13.25
C LYS A 459 -22.19 19.84 -12.36
N GLU A 460 -23.49 19.80 -12.03
CA GLU A 460 -24.11 20.73 -11.08
C GLU A 460 -23.44 20.60 -9.71
N LEU A 461 -23.27 19.36 -9.22
CA LEU A 461 -22.58 19.09 -7.96
C LEU A 461 -21.11 19.50 -7.98
N ILE A 462 -20.39 19.28 -9.09
CA ILE A 462 -19.00 19.71 -9.24
C ILE A 462 -18.92 21.25 -9.22
N LYS A 463 -19.86 21.93 -9.88
CA LYS A 463 -19.90 23.39 -9.91
C LYS A 463 -20.15 23.95 -8.50
N GLU A 464 -21.15 23.43 -7.80
CA GLU A 464 -21.46 23.82 -6.41
C GLU A 464 -20.27 23.54 -5.47
N ALA A 465 -19.61 22.38 -5.61
CA ALA A 465 -18.42 22.06 -4.81
C ALA A 465 -17.27 23.04 -5.06
N ASN A 466 -17.05 23.49 -6.30
CA ASN A 466 -16.03 24.48 -6.64
C ASN A 466 -16.38 25.88 -6.13
N GLU A 467 -17.65 26.25 -6.15
CA GLU A 467 -18.15 27.51 -5.57
C GLU A 467 -17.89 27.53 -4.05
N VAL A 468 -18.21 26.44 -3.34
CA VAL A 468 -17.94 26.29 -1.91
C VAL A 468 -16.43 26.32 -1.61
N ALA A 469 -15.62 25.68 -2.45
CA ALA A 469 -14.16 25.68 -2.32
C ALA A 469 -13.49 26.99 -2.77
N GLN A 470 -14.24 27.93 -3.34
CA GLN A 470 -13.73 29.19 -3.91
C GLN A 470 -12.65 29.00 -4.99
N ASN A 471 -12.74 27.91 -5.75
CA ASN A 471 -11.81 27.63 -6.84
C ASN A 471 -12.08 28.57 -8.02
N ARG A 472 -11.01 29.18 -8.57
CA ARG A 472 -11.10 30.09 -9.73
C ARG A 472 -11.41 29.36 -11.05
N GLN A 473 -11.11 28.07 -11.13
CA GLN A 473 -11.33 27.24 -12.32
C GLN A 473 -11.92 25.88 -11.90
N CYS A 474 -12.95 25.45 -12.62
CA CYS A 474 -13.73 24.25 -12.29
C CYS A 474 -13.30 23.02 -13.13
N GLY A 475 -12.51 23.21 -14.20
CA GLY A 475 -12.05 22.13 -15.09
C GLY A 475 -13.16 21.41 -15.88
N LEU A 476 -14.40 21.90 -15.85
CA LEU A 476 -15.56 21.28 -16.49
C LEU A 476 -15.44 21.16 -18.02
N GLU A 477 -14.71 22.08 -18.65
CA GLU A 477 -14.48 22.05 -20.10
C GLU A 477 -13.65 20.83 -20.50
N VAL A 478 -12.62 20.51 -19.70
CA VAL A 478 -11.80 19.32 -19.87
C VAL A 478 -12.66 18.07 -19.70
N LEU A 479 -13.46 18.01 -18.63
CA LEU A 479 -14.40 16.90 -18.41
C LEU A 479 -15.33 16.71 -19.61
N LYS A 480 -15.95 17.79 -20.08
CA LYS A 480 -16.87 17.78 -21.23
C LYS A 480 -16.20 17.23 -22.48
N SER A 481 -14.97 17.66 -22.77
CA SER A 481 -14.22 17.18 -23.95
C SER A 481 -14.04 15.66 -23.98
N TRP A 482 -13.96 15.02 -22.82
CA TRP A 482 -13.86 13.57 -22.70
C TRP A 482 -15.21 12.86 -22.63
N GLU A 483 -16.21 13.46 -22.01
CA GLU A 483 -17.55 12.87 -21.89
C GLU A 483 -18.22 12.60 -23.23
N ASP A 484 -17.90 13.42 -24.22
CA ASP A 484 -18.44 13.30 -25.57
C ASP A 484 -17.72 12.22 -26.38
N THR A 485 -16.71 11.53 -25.84
CA THR A 485 -16.02 10.43 -26.52
C THR A 485 -16.74 9.10 -26.42
N LEU A 486 -16.58 8.23 -27.43
CA LEU A 486 -17.04 6.85 -27.37
C LEU A 486 -16.42 6.07 -26.19
N LEU A 487 -15.16 6.35 -25.82
CA LEU A 487 -14.45 5.74 -24.71
C LEU A 487 -15.16 5.98 -23.38
N PHE A 488 -15.51 7.24 -23.11
CA PHE A 488 -16.21 7.61 -21.89
C PHE A 488 -17.58 6.94 -21.83
N ARG A 489 -18.34 7.02 -22.93
CA ARG A 489 -19.68 6.44 -23.04
C ARG A 489 -19.68 4.94 -22.83
N TYR A 490 -18.71 4.26 -23.43
CA TYR A 490 -18.52 2.84 -23.23
C TYR A 490 -18.11 2.51 -21.79
N SER A 491 -17.23 3.29 -21.18
CA SER A 491 -16.81 3.13 -19.78
C SER A 491 -17.98 3.31 -18.80
N GLU A 492 -18.86 4.28 -19.04
CA GLU A 492 -20.10 4.50 -18.28
C GLU A 492 -21.06 3.31 -18.42
N PHE A 493 -21.30 2.86 -19.66
CA PHE A 493 -22.12 1.68 -19.93
C PHE A 493 -21.61 0.42 -19.22
N ILE A 494 -20.30 0.15 -19.26
CA ILE A 494 -19.70 -0.99 -18.56
C ILE A 494 -19.81 -0.86 -17.04
N SER A 495 -19.69 0.36 -16.51
CA SER A 495 -19.85 0.62 -15.08
C SER A 495 -21.28 0.34 -14.61
N GLU A 496 -22.29 0.82 -15.36
CA GLU A 496 -23.70 0.51 -15.08
C GLU A 496 -24.05 -0.97 -15.25
N LEU A 497 -23.51 -1.62 -16.29
CA LEU A 497 -23.66 -3.06 -16.49
C LEU A 497 -23.13 -3.82 -15.27
N SER A 498 -21.91 -3.50 -14.83
CA SER A 498 -21.31 -4.11 -13.64
C SER A 498 -22.15 -3.87 -12.38
N ALA A 499 -22.77 -2.70 -12.28
CA ALA A 499 -23.64 -2.38 -11.17
C ALA A 499 -24.87 -3.27 -11.11
N GLU A 500 -25.56 -3.43 -12.23
CA GLU A 500 -26.73 -4.29 -12.31
C GLU A 500 -26.37 -5.78 -12.09
N LEU A 501 -25.21 -6.23 -12.59
CA LEU A 501 -24.70 -7.59 -12.34
C LEU A 501 -24.45 -7.82 -10.84
N THR A 502 -23.82 -6.85 -10.18
CA THR A 502 -23.49 -6.92 -8.75
C THR A 502 -24.76 -6.98 -7.88
N ILE A 503 -25.76 -6.15 -8.20
CA ILE A 503 -27.07 -6.19 -7.53
C ILE A 503 -27.75 -7.55 -7.74
N SER A 504 -27.64 -8.10 -8.95
CA SER A 504 -28.27 -9.37 -9.34
C SER A 504 -27.66 -10.60 -8.68
N LEU A 505 -26.43 -10.54 -8.16
CA LEU A 505 -25.81 -11.65 -7.40
C LEU A 505 -26.61 -12.08 -6.16
N ARG A 506 -27.44 -11.18 -5.61
CA ARG A 506 -28.31 -11.44 -4.46
C ARG A 506 -29.68 -12.02 -4.84
N GLN A 507 -30.01 -12.09 -6.14
CA GLN A 507 -31.28 -12.59 -6.65
C GLN A 507 -31.11 -14.04 -7.12
N PHE A 508 -31.40 -15.01 -6.26
CA PHE A 508 -31.23 -16.44 -6.57
C PHE A 508 -32.31 -16.94 -7.55
N VAL A 509 -31.91 -17.62 -8.63
CA VAL A 509 -32.83 -18.23 -9.60
C VAL A 509 -32.86 -19.75 -9.48
N GLU A 510 -33.99 -20.37 -9.84
CA GLU A 510 -34.10 -21.83 -9.92
C GLU A 510 -33.42 -22.41 -11.18
N LYS A 511 -33.40 -23.76 -11.30
CA LYS A 511 -32.67 -24.48 -12.36
C LYS A 511 -33.08 -24.09 -13.78
N LYS A 512 -34.36 -23.81 -14.07
CA LYS A 512 -34.83 -23.39 -15.41
C LYS A 512 -35.10 -21.88 -15.53
N GLU A 513 -34.83 -21.14 -14.47
CA GLU A 513 -35.11 -19.70 -14.41
C GLU A 513 -33.90 -18.84 -14.74
N PHE A 514 -34.17 -17.65 -15.27
CA PHE A 514 -33.22 -16.58 -15.54
C PHE A 514 -33.84 -15.25 -15.10
N LEU A 515 -33.02 -14.22 -14.96
CA LEU A 515 -33.51 -12.86 -14.80
C LEU A 515 -33.45 -12.14 -16.15
N LEU A 516 -34.54 -11.49 -16.55
CA LEU A 516 -34.59 -10.63 -17.74
C LEU A 516 -34.76 -9.19 -17.29
N LYS A 517 -33.80 -8.33 -17.60
CA LYS A 517 -33.79 -6.93 -17.15
C LYS A 517 -33.46 -5.98 -18.29
N LYS A 518 -33.84 -4.71 -18.17
CA LYS A 518 -33.36 -3.60 -18.99
C LYS A 518 -32.38 -2.76 -18.19
N LEU A 519 -31.26 -2.37 -18.81
CA LEU A 519 -30.34 -1.41 -18.21
C LEU A 519 -30.99 -0.02 -18.19
N ARG A 520 -30.94 0.67 -17.05
CA ARG A 520 -31.76 1.86 -16.79
C ARG A 520 -31.58 2.92 -17.87
N ASN A 521 -30.35 3.28 -18.18
CA ASN A 521 -30.04 4.41 -19.07
C ASN A 521 -29.77 3.99 -20.53
N TYR A 522 -29.88 2.71 -20.88
CA TYR A 522 -29.51 2.21 -22.20
C TYR A 522 -30.59 1.33 -22.83
N SER A 523 -30.63 1.31 -24.17
CA SER A 523 -31.37 0.32 -24.95
C SER A 523 -30.60 -1.01 -24.93
N CYS A 524 -30.51 -1.61 -23.76
CA CYS A 524 -29.78 -2.85 -23.53
C CYS A 524 -30.56 -3.74 -22.57
N TYR A 525 -30.71 -5.01 -22.95
CA TYR A 525 -31.40 -6.02 -22.17
C TYR A 525 -30.41 -7.07 -21.70
N LEU A 526 -30.59 -7.53 -20.47
CA LEU A 526 -29.72 -8.48 -19.81
C LEU A 526 -30.49 -9.76 -19.52
N LEU A 527 -29.90 -10.90 -19.89
CA LEU A 527 -30.36 -12.21 -19.47
C LEU A 527 -29.33 -12.80 -18.49
N LEU A 528 -29.72 -12.95 -17.23
CA LEU A 528 -28.82 -13.27 -16.14
C LEU A 528 -29.11 -14.65 -15.54
N ALA A 529 -28.04 -15.37 -15.22
CA ALA A 529 -28.03 -16.66 -14.56
C ALA A 529 -27.15 -16.59 -13.28
N PRO A 530 -27.65 -15.96 -12.20
CA PRO A 530 -26.92 -15.88 -10.94
C PRO A 530 -26.83 -17.26 -10.28
N SER A 531 -25.62 -17.62 -9.83
CA SER A 531 -25.35 -18.89 -9.12
C SER A 531 -25.18 -18.73 -7.61
N GLY A 532 -25.40 -17.52 -7.07
CA GLY A 532 -25.29 -17.14 -5.65
C GLY A 532 -24.15 -16.18 -5.33
N LYS A 533 -24.14 -15.60 -4.11
CA LYS A 533 -23.30 -14.44 -3.72
C LYS A 533 -21.78 -14.60 -3.97
N LYS A 534 -21.24 -15.81 -3.82
CA LYS A 534 -19.80 -16.11 -3.98
C LYS A 534 -19.47 -16.82 -5.30
N ASN A 535 -20.49 -17.13 -6.10
CA ASN A 535 -20.34 -17.89 -7.33
C ASN A 535 -20.36 -16.94 -8.54
N PRO A 536 -19.79 -17.34 -9.68
CA PRO A 536 -19.86 -16.53 -10.87
C PRO A 536 -21.30 -16.32 -11.35
N ILE A 537 -21.56 -15.14 -11.91
CA ILE A 537 -22.81 -14.79 -12.58
C ILE A 537 -22.65 -15.00 -14.08
N GLY A 538 -23.55 -15.77 -14.69
CA GLY A 538 -23.66 -15.89 -16.14
C GLY A 538 -24.51 -14.75 -16.69
N TRP A 539 -24.11 -14.11 -17.78
CA TRP A 539 -24.87 -13.03 -18.39
C TRP A 539 -24.68 -12.98 -19.91
N SER A 540 -25.73 -12.54 -20.61
CA SER A 540 -25.75 -12.25 -22.04
C SER A 540 -26.51 -10.94 -22.25
N LEU A 541 -26.15 -10.19 -23.28
CA LEU A 541 -26.76 -8.92 -23.64
C LEU A 541 -27.52 -9.03 -24.96
N LEU A 542 -28.63 -8.30 -25.06
CA LEU A 542 -29.33 -8.02 -26.29
C LEU A 542 -29.42 -6.50 -26.48
N ILE A 543 -28.94 -6.03 -27.62
CA ILE A 543 -28.91 -4.61 -27.99
C ILE A 543 -29.73 -4.46 -29.28
N PRO A 544 -30.87 -3.77 -29.27
CA PRO A 544 -31.65 -3.50 -30.48
C PRO A 544 -30.85 -2.71 -31.51
N LYS A 545 -31.05 -3.00 -32.80
CA LYS A 545 -30.53 -2.18 -33.89
C LYS A 545 -31.38 -0.92 -33.99
N GLN A 546 -30.80 0.20 -33.57
CA GLN A 546 -31.43 1.51 -33.59
C GLN A 546 -30.35 2.60 -33.68
N GLU A 547 -30.77 3.83 -33.96
CA GLU A 547 -29.91 5.02 -33.89
C GLU A 547 -29.23 5.12 -32.51
N GLY A 548 -27.97 5.53 -32.48
CA GLY A 548 -27.16 5.56 -31.26
C GLY A 548 -26.39 4.28 -30.94
N CYS A 549 -26.70 3.15 -31.61
CA CYS A 549 -25.97 1.90 -31.40
C CYS A 549 -24.71 1.86 -32.28
N ILE A 550 -23.55 1.58 -31.69
CA ILE A 550 -22.26 1.49 -32.40
C ILE A 550 -21.64 0.12 -32.16
N VAL A 551 -21.20 -0.56 -33.23
CA VAL A 551 -20.39 -1.78 -33.15
C VAL A 551 -18.94 -1.39 -33.42
N MET A 552 -18.07 -1.65 -32.45
CA MET A 552 -16.66 -1.27 -32.51
C MET A 552 -15.85 -2.34 -33.25
N LYS A 553 -15.12 -1.93 -34.28
CA LYS A 553 -14.35 -2.80 -35.17
C LYS A 553 -13.01 -3.18 -34.53
N GLU A 554 -12.29 -2.19 -34.02
CA GLU A 554 -10.92 -2.32 -33.49
C GLU A 554 -10.92 -2.81 -32.04
N PHE A 555 -12.01 -2.60 -31.28
CA PHE A 555 -12.08 -3.02 -29.88
C PHE A 555 -11.86 -4.53 -29.68
N ILE A 556 -10.97 -4.92 -28.76
CA ILE A 556 -10.57 -6.31 -28.45
C ILE A 556 -11.56 -7.11 -27.55
N GLY A 557 -12.84 -6.74 -27.61
CA GLY A 557 -13.93 -7.41 -26.90
C GLY A 557 -14.44 -8.69 -27.57
N ARG A 558 -15.55 -9.22 -27.06
CA ARG A 558 -16.29 -10.33 -27.65
C ARG A 558 -17.17 -9.87 -28.80
N PRO A 559 -17.11 -10.55 -29.97
CA PRO A 559 -17.99 -10.24 -31.08
C PRO A 559 -19.45 -10.49 -30.72
N MET A 560 -20.33 -9.71 -31.35
CA MET A 560 -21.78 -9.82 -31.19
C MET A 560 -22.36 -10.70 -32.30
N ILE A 561 -23.37 -11.50 -31.97
CA ILE A 561 -24.17 -12.26 -32.94
C ILE A 561 -25.18 -11.31 -33.57
N GLU A 562 -25.13 -11.22 -34.89
CA GLU A 562 -26.06 -10.39 -35.67
C GLU A 562 -27.38 -11.09 -35.95
N THR A 563 -28.48 -10.41 -35.71
CA THR A 563 -29.81 -10.77 -36.21
C THR A 563 -30.36 -9.61 -37.06
N SER A 564 -31.54 -9.78 -37.68
CA SER A 564 -32.12 -8.69 -38.47
C SER A 564 -32.53 -7.47 -37.61
N SER A 565 -32.86 -7.65 -36.33
CA SER A 565 -33.37 -6.57 -35.46
C SER A 565 -32.51 -6.26 -34.24
N CYS A 566 -31.54 -7.10 -33.88
CA CYS A 566 -30.69 -6.90 -32.70
C CYS A 566 -29.30 -7.53 -32.81
N TRP A 567 -28.42 -7.12 -31.90
CA TRP A 567 -27.12 -7.69 -31.61
C TRP A 567 -27.16 -8.46 -30.29
N ILE A 568 -26.63 -9.68 -30.27
CA ILE A 568 -26.67 -10.55 -29.08
C ILE A 568 -25.25 -10.93 -28.65
N SER A 569 -24.88 -10.70 -27.40
CA SER A 569 -23.60 -11.18 -26.87
C SER A 569 -23.70 -12.67 -26.52
N THR A 570 -22.63 -13.42 -26.77
CA THR A 570 -22.50 -14.77 -26.20
C THR A 570 -22.55 -14.72 -24.66
N PHE A 571 -22.88 -15.84 -24.03
CA PHE A 571 -22.88 -15.91 -22.58
C PHE A 571 -21.47 -15.82 -22.02
N VAL A 572 -21.30 -14.97 -21.02
CA VAL A 572 -20.06 -14.75 -20.28
C VAL A 572 -20.31 -15.07 -18.81
N THR A 573 -19.28 -15.58 -18.13
CA THR A 573 -19.31 -15.77 -16.69
C THR A 573 -18.30 -14.85 -16.02
N SER A 574 -18.76 -14.04 -15.07
CA SER A 574 -17.92 -13.12 -14.29
C SER A 574 -17.94 -13.51 -12.83
N MET A 575 -16.77 -13.55 -12.20
CA MET A 575 -16.67 -13.74 -10.76
C MET A 575 -17.02 -12.43 -10.04
N PRO A 576 -17.64 -12.45 -8.85
CA PRO A 576 -18.06 -11.24 -8.14
C PRO A 576 -16.92 -10.23 -7.88
N ASP A 577 -15.73 -10.71 -7.55
CA ASP A 577 -14.54 -9.89 -7.33
C ASP A 577 -13.99 -9.25 -8.61
N LYS A 578 -14.31 -9.81 -9.78
CA LYS A 578 -13.92 -9.28 -11.09
C LYS A 578 -14.83 -8.16 -11.59
N LEU A 579 -16.00 -7.98 -10.98
CA LEU A 579 -16.93 -6.91 -11.34
C LEU A 579 -16.45 -5.52 -10.88
N GLU A 580 -15.55 -5.45 -9.89
CA GLU A 580 -15.07 -4.18 -9.34
C GLU A 580 -14.32 -3.33 -10.37
N ASN A 581 -13.41 -3.91 -11.15
CA ASN A 581 -12.71 -3.17 -12.21
C ASN A 581 -13.68 -2.67 -13.30
N MET A 582 -14.71 -3.46 -13.62
CA MET A 582 -15.76 -3.02 -14.55
C MET A 582 -16.62 -1.90 -13.95
N TRP A 583 -16.93 -1.97 -12.65
CA TRP A 583 -17.74 -0.97 -11.94
C TRP A 583 -17.02 0.38 -11.91
N ASN A 584 -15.71 0.39 -11.65
CA ASN A 584 -14.92 1.61 -11.53
C ASN A 584 -14.31 2.07 -12.87
N MET A 585 -14.73 1.52 -14.01
CA MET A 585 -14.12 1.78 -15.31
C MET A 585 -14.15 3.27 -15.68
N ARG A 586 -15.30 3.94 -15.49
CA ARG A 586 -15.46 5.38 -15.75
C ARG A 586 -14.47 6.22 -14.95
N SER A 587 -14.39 6.02 -13.64
CA SER A 587 -13.45 6.76 -12.77
C SER A 587 -11.98 6.46 -13.10
N THR A 588 -11.69 5.19 -13.41
CA THR A 588 -10.34 4.74 -13.77
C THR A 588 -9.86 5.42 -15.05
N MET A 589 -10.72 5.55 -16.05
CA MET A 589 -10.39 6.21 -17.31
C MET A 589 -9.84 7.62 -17.05
N PHE A 590 -10.53 8.43 -16.23
CA PHE A 590 -10.04 9.77 -15.87
C PHE A 590 -8.77 9.74 -15.04
N SER A 591 -8.63 8.80 -14.10
CA SER A 591 -7.39 8.65 -13.34
C SER A 591 -6.20 8.32 -14.25
N LEU A 592 -6.41 7.50 -15.29
CA LEU A 592 -5.38 7.18 -16.28
C LEU A 592 -5.09 8.36 -17.19
N VAL A 593 -6.10 9.11 -17.65
CA VAL A 593 -5.91 10.34 -18.43
C VAL A 593 -5.09 11.36 -17.64
N SER A 594 -5.44 11.59 -16.37
CA SER A 594 -4.70 12.50 -15.49
C SER A 594 -3.26 12.02 -15.24
N PHE A 595 -3.08 10.72 -14.97
CA PHE A 595 -1.76 10.11 -14.84
C PHE A 595 -0.90 10.30 -16.09
N LEU A 596 -1.45 10.04 -17.27
CA LEU A 596 -0.74 10.21 -18.54
C LEU A 596 -0.50 11.69 -18.85
N GLY A 597 -1.39 12.59 -18.46
CA GLY A 597 -1.18 14.04 -18.52
C GLY A 597 0.08 14.46 -17.77
N TYR A 598 0.23 14.00 -16.53
CA TYR A 598 1.46 14.17 -15.77
C TYR A 598 2.66 13.50 -16.45
N PHE A 599 2.52 12.24 -16.87
CA PHE A 599 3.60 11.46 -17.48
C PHE A 599 4.16 12.11 -18.75
N TYR A 600 3.31 12.67 -19.61
CA TYR A 600 3.70 13.34 -20.84
C TYR A 600 3.94 14.85 -20.70
N ASN A 601 3.87 15.41 -19.48
CA ASN A 601 4.00 16.84 -19.20
C ASN A 601 3.00 17.71 -20.00
N LEU A 602 1.73 17.32 -20.04
CA LEU A 602 0.71 18.11 -20.72
C LEU A 602 0.38 19.37 -19.89
N GLU A 603 0.32 20.51 -20.56
CA GLU A 603 -0.16 21.77 -19.96
C GLU A 603 -1.65 21.69 -19.60
N ASP A 604 -2.43 21.03 -20.46
CA ASP A 604 -3.82 20.68 -20.22
C ASP A 604 -4.11 19.24 -20.65
N VAL A 605 -5.06 18.60 -19.97
CA VAL A 605 -5.47 17.20 -20.25
C VAL A 605 -6.77 17.12 -21.05
N SER A 606 -7.08 18.15 -21.86
CA SER A 606 -8.19 18.09 -22.82
C SER A 606 -8.00 16.95 -23.82
N LEU A 607 -9.10 16.51 -24.43
CA LEU A 607 -9.06 15.46 -25.45
C LEU A 607 -8.08 15.81 -26.59
N SER A 608 -8.13 17.04 -27.09
CA SER A 608 -7.29 17.49 -28.21
C SER A 608 -5.81 17.49 -27.86
N SER A 609 -5.42 18.01 -26.69
CA SER A 609 -4.03 17.99 -26.21
C SER A 609 -3.54 16.55 -26.05
N SER A 610 -4.37 15.70 -25.44
CA SER A 610 -4.04 14.32 -25.12
C SER A 610 -3.88 13.44 -26.37
N VAL A 611 -4.84 13.46 -27.30
CA VAL A 611 -4.83 12.58 -28.50
C VAL A 611 -3.76 13.00 -29.52
N ASN A 612 -3.39 14.29 -29.54
CA ASN A 612 -2.31 14.79 -30.39
C ASN A 612 -0.92 14.52 -29.81
N THR A 613 -0.83 14.19 -28.52
CA THR A 613 0.43 13.83 -27.88
C THR A 613 0.90 12.44 -28.33
N PRO A 614 2.12 12.29 -28.88
CA PRO A 614 2.65 11.00 -29.30
C PRO A 614 2.71 9.98 -28.15
N GLY A 615 2.18 8.78 -28.36
CA GLY A 615 2.24 7.68 -27.38
C GLY A 615 1.15 7.70 -26.31
N PHE A 616 0.41 8.81 -26.16
CA PHE A 616 -0.65 8.94 -25.16
C PHE A 616 -1.77 7.93 -25.39
N THR A 617 -2.27 7.85 -26.62
CA THR A 617 -3.41 7.00 -27.00
C THR A 617 -3.05 5.52 -26.83
N GLU A 618 -1.87 5.13 -27.30
CA GLU A 618 -1.32 3.78 -27.19
C GLU A 618 -1.18 3.36 -25.73
N SER A 619 -0.66 4.27 -24.90
CA SER A 619 -0.53 4.05 -23.45
C SER A 619 -1.89 3.88 -22.78
N LEU A 620 -2.85 4.75 -23.08
CA LEU A 620 -4.18 4.68 -22.47
C LEU A 620 -4.92 3.40 -22.87
N ASN A 621 -4.95 3.06 -24.16
CA ASN A 621 -5.60 1.85 -24.66
C ASN A 621 -5.03 0.58 -24.01
N LEU A 622 -3.70 0.48 -23.90
CA LEU A 622 -3.04 -0.67 -23.31
C LEU A 622 -3.26 -0.77 -21.79
N LEU A 623 -3.21 0.36 -21.07
CA LEU A 623 -3.47 0.38 -19.62
C LEU A 623 -4.93 0.00 -19.31
N LEU A 624 -5.89 0.45 -20.13
CA LEU A 624 -7.29 0.03 -20.02
C LEU A 624 -7.45 -1.47 -20.30
N ALA A 625 -6.75 -2.01 -21.31
CA ALA A 625 -6.79 -3.46 -21.60
C ALA A 625 -6.22 -4.30 -20.43
N ILE A 626 -5.09 -3.88 -19.85
CA ILE A 626 -4.47 -4.53 -18.68
C ILE A 626 -5.47 -4.56 -17.51
N ARG A 627 -6.09 -3.41 -17.23
CA ARG A 627 -7.07 -3.28 -16.13
C ARG A 627 -8.31 -4.15 -16.33
N MET A 628 -8.85 -4.20 -17.56
CA MET A 628 -10.08 -4.92 -17.86
C MET A 628 -9.90 -6.44 -18.01
N GLU A 629 -8.69 -6.91 -18.30
CA GLU A 629 -8.40 -8.35 -18.30
C GLU A 629 -8.34 -8.94 -16.89
N ASP A 630 -7.80 -8.18 -15.92
CA ASP A 630 -7.73 -8.50 -14.49
C ASP A 630 -7.21 -9.92 -14.16
N LYS A 631 -6.15 -10.35 -14.86
CA LYS A 631 -5.46 -11.63 -14.65
C LYS A 631 -4.13 -11.44 -13.93
N ALA A 632 -3.83 -12.34 -12.99
CA ALA A 632 -2.59 -12.31 -12.21
C ALA A 632 -1.33 -12.47 -13.09
N GLU A 633 -1.39 -13.33 -14.10
CA GLU A 633 -0.27 -13.56 -15.03
C GLU A 633 0.13 -12.28 -15.79
N THR A 634 -0.87 -11.48 -16.20
CA THR A 634 -0.67 -10.21 -16.91
C THR A 634 -0.03 -9.16 -15.98
N GLU A 635 -0.49 -9.04 -14.73
CA GLU A 635 0.13 -8.18 -13.71
C GLU A 635 1.58 -8.59 -13.45
N GLU A 636 1.86 -9.89 -13.32
CA GLU A 636 3.20 -10.40 -13.02
C GLU A 636 4.19 -10.02 -14.13
N THR A 637 3.84 -10.27 -15.40
CA THR A 637 4.64 -9.85 -16.56
C THR A 637 4.95 -8.35 -16.55
N VAL A 638 3.95 -7.50 -16.26
CA VAL A 638 4.15 -6.05 -16.19
C VAL A 638 5.04 -5.67 -15.00
N THR A 639 4.82 -6.27 -13.82
CA THR A 639 5.59 -5.98 -12.61
C THR A 639 7.06 -6.37 -12.75
N LEU A 640 7.37 -7.41 -13.54
CA LEU A 640 8.74 -7.82 -13.83
C LEU A 640 9.54 -6.76 -14.59
N THR A 641 8.88 -5.87 -15.35
CA THR A 641 9.56 -4.78 -16.08
C THR A 641 10.36 -3.88 -15.13
N ARG A 642 9.94 -3.72 -13.87
CA ARG A 642 10.70 -2.99 -12.83
C ARG A 642 12.14 -3.49 -12.72
N TYR A 643 12.31 -4.81 -12.59
CA TYR A 643 13.64 -5.40 -12.43
C TYR A 643 14.46 -5.28 -13.72
N MET A 644 13.80 -5.41 -14.88
CA MET A 644 14.45 -5.23 -16.17
C MET A 644 14.93 -3.77 -16.38
N TYR A 645 14.11 -2.78 -16.03
CA TYR A 645 14.48 -1.36 -16.06
C TYR A 645 15.64 -1.06 -15.11
N MET A 646 15.59 -1.57 -13.88
CA MET A 646 16.68 -1.41 -12.90
C MET A 646 18.00 -2.02 -13.40
N GLU A 647 17.95 -3.13 -14.15
CA GLU A 647 19.12 -3.73 -14.77
C GLU A 647 19.73 -2.86 -15.86
N VAL A 648 18.92 -2.33 -16.79
CA VAL A 648 19.44 -1.47 -17.88
C VAL A 648 19.94 -0.12 -17.39
N MET A 649 19.45 0.36 -16.23
CA MET A 649 19.91 1.62 -15.61
C MET A 649 21.22 1.49 -14.81
N LYS A 650 21.86 0.30 -14.76
CA LYS A 650 23.13 0.11 -14.04
C LYS A 650 24.26 1.00 -14.59
N THR A 651 24.74 1.93 -13.75
CA THR A 651 25.82 2.87 -14.08
C THR A 651 27.18 2.17 -14.24
N HIS A 652 28.14 2.86 -14.87
CA HIS A 652 29.51 2.36 -15.07
C HIS A 652 30.25 2.00 -13.77
N SER A 653 29.78 2.47 -12.61
CA SER A 653 30.35 2.16 -11.29
C SER A 653 30.08 0.71 -10.84
N VAL A 654 29.18 -0.01 -11.51
CA VAL A 654 28.86 -1.41 -11.19
C VAL A 654 29.71 -2.36 -12.03
N LEU A 655 30.45 -3.26 -11.35
CA LEU A 655 31.34 -4.25 -11.98
C LEU A 655 30.61 -5.29 -12.85
N ALA A 656 29.36 -5.60 -12.51
CA ALA A 656 28.53 -6.53 -13.28
C ALA A 656 27.91 -5.86 -14.52
N LYS A 657 27.91 -6.56 -15.65
CA LYS A 657 27.23 -6.13 -16.87
C LYS A 657 25.69 -6.10 -16.65
N PRO A 658 24.97 -5.13 -17.25
CA PRO A 658 23.51 -5.16 -17.29
C PRO A 658 22.98 -6.44 -17.92
N ASP A 659 22.04 -7.13 -17.28
CA ASP A 659 21.35 -8.28 -17.85
C ASP A 659 19.85 -8.20 -17.48
N PRO A 660 19.03 -7.51 -18.29
CA PRO A 660 17.59 -7.46 -18.05
C PRO A 660 16.91 -8.81 -18.37
N PHE A 661 17.51 -9.65 -19.20
CA PHE A 661 16.91 -10.87 -19.72
C PHE A 661 17.06 -12.08 -18.78
N LYS A 662 17.88 -11.98 -17.72
CA LYS A 662 17.81 -12.92 -16.59
C LYS A 662 16.40 -13.02 -15.97
N MET A 663 15.56 -11.99 -16.12
CA MET A 663 14.17 -12.01 -15.63
C MET A 663 13.23 -12.86 -16.51
N LEU A 664 13.67 -13.29 -17.71
CA LEU A 664 12.87 -14.16 -18.59
C LEU A 664 12.57 -15.52 -17.95
N GLU A 665 13.41 -16.00 -17.01
CA GLU A 665 13.15 -17.24 -16.24
C GLU A 665 11.84 -17.19 -15.45
N LYS A 666 11.36 -15.98 -15.13
CA LYS A 666 10.13 -15.75 -14.37
C LYS A 666 8.92 -15.54 -15.27
N PHE A 667 9.10 -15.42 -16.60
CA PHE A 667 7.99 -15.30 -17.52
C PHE A 667 7.27 -16.65 -17.62
N SER A 668 5.94 -16.62 -17.62
CA SER A 668 5.15 -17.83 -17.83
C SER A 668 5.39 -18.40 -19.24
N ILE A 669 5.99 -19.58 -19.34
CA ILE A 669 6.21 -20.34 -20.60
C ILE A 669 4.93 -21.02 -21.14
N ALA A 670 3.82 -20.86 -20.42
CA ALA A 670 2.54 -21.49 -20.68
C ALA A 670 1.40 -20.47 -20.76
N PRO A 671 1.53 -19.37 -21.53
CA PRO A 671 0.54 -18.30 -21.52
C PRO A 671 -0.82 -18.79 -22.02
N ARG A 672 -1.87 -18.41 -21.28
CA ARG A 672 -3.27 -18.68 -21.66
C ARG A 672 -4.02 -17.42 -22.06
N SER A 673 -3.41 -16.26 -21.86
CA SER A 673 -3.90 -14.95 -22.30
C SER A 673 -3.14 -14.48 -23.54
N ARG A 674 -3.88 -13.97 -24.54
CA ARG A 674 -3.29 -13.30 -25.71
C ARG A 674 -2.70 -11.94 -25.35
N LEU A 675 -3.30 -11.19 -24.41
CA LEU A 675 -2.76 -9.92 -23.94
C LEU A 675 -1.44 -10.13 -23.17
N ASN A 676 -1.36 -11.15 -22.33
CA ASN A 676 -0.10 -11.49 -21.66
C ASN A 676 1.00 -11.84 -22.67
N LEU A 677 0.68 -12.67 -23.68
CA LEU A 677 1.64 -13.01 -24.74
C LEU A 677 2.07 -11.78 -25.54
N PHE A 678 1.13 -10.88 -25.88
CA PHE A 678 1.44 -9.61 -26.54
C PHE A 678 2.39 -8.74 -25.69
N LEU A 679 2.13 -8.61 -24.39
CA LEU A 679 2.98 -7.86 -23.47
C LEU A 679 4.37 -8.47 -23.37
N GLN A 680 4.50 -9.79 -23.24
CA GLN A 680 5.79 -10.47 -23.21
C GLN A 680 6.61 -10.18 -24.47
N LYS A 681 5.99 -10.30 -25.66
CA LYS A 681 6.65 -9.96 -26.94
C LYS A 681 7.12 -8.51 -26.97
N ARG A 682 6.23 -7.58 -26.60
CA ARG A 682 6.50 -6.14 -26.59
C ARG A 682 7.61 -5.76 -25.60
N ILE A 683 7.59 -6.34 -24.39
CA ILE A 683 8.63 -6.13 -23.37
C ILE A 683 9.98 -6.67 -23.86
N ILE A 684 10.02 -7.88 -24.41
CA ILE A 684 11.25 -8.46 -24.97
C ILE A 684 11.83 -7.54 -26.06
N GLU A 685 10.99 -7.03 -26.96
CA GLU A 685 11.37 -6.10 -28.02
C GLU A 685 11.97 -4.81 -27.44
N VAL A 686 11.29 -4.18 -26.47
CA VAL A 686 11.72 -2.93 -25.82
C VAL A 686 13.06 -3.07 -25.12
N PHE A 687 13.24 -4.16 -24.35
CA PHE A 687 14.51 -4.40 -23.65
C PHE A 687 15.62 -4.84 -24.60
N LEU A 688 15.30 -5.42 -25.76
CA LEU A 688 16.29 -5.71 -26.80
C LEU A 688 16.76 -4.42 -27.49
N MET A 689 15.85 -3.47 -27.71
CA MET A 689 16.19 -2.14 -28.20
C MET A 689 17.10 -1.40 -27.22
N MET A 690 16.78 -1.43 -25.91
CA MET A 690 17.63 -0.82 -24.87
C MET A 690 18.94 -1.58 -24.64
N ALA A 691 19.00 -2.88 -24.89
CA ALA A 691 20.26 -3.63 -24.85
C ALA A 691 21.16 -3.28 -26.05
N THR A 692 20.55 -2.91 -27.18
CA THR A 692 21.26 -2.44 -28.39
C THR A 692 21.73 -0.99 -28.22
N ASN A 693 20.85 -0.14 -27.71
CA ASN A 693 21.10 1.26 -27.39
C ASN A 693 20.99 1.47 -25.88
N SER A 694 22.09 1.21 -25.17
CA SER A 694 22.13 1.28 -23.70
C SER A 694 21.64 2.62 -23.17
N PRO A 695 20.71 2.62 -22.18
CA PRO A 695 20.34 3.83 -21.47
C PRO A 695 21.55 4.47 -20.79
N SER A 696 21.63 5.80 -20.90
CA SER A 696 22.70 6.58 -20.28
C SER A 696 22.10 7.82 -19.62
N ARG A 697 22.61 8.15 -18.42
CA ARG A 697 22.27 9.40 -17.76
C ARG A 697 22.97 10.55 -18.49
N VAL A 698 22.21 11.58 -18.84
CA VAL A 698 22.78 12.83 -19.37
C VAL A 698 23.52 13.51 -18.22
N ARG A 699 24.81 13.76 -18.39
CA ARG A 699 25.58 14.56 -17.45
C ARG A 699 25.49 16.00 -17.93
N ASP A 700 24.84 16.85 -17.14
CA ASP A 700 24.86 18.28 -17.41
C ASP A 700 26.28 18.80 -17.12
N ASN A 701 27.07 18.98 -18.17
CA ASN A 701 28.33 19.72 -18.09
C ASN A 701 28.12 21.24 -18.33
N ASP A 702 26.88 21.69 -18.55
CA ASP A 702 26.55 23.04 -19.07
C ASP A 702 25.44 23.78 -18.27
N PHE A 703 25.33 23.60 -16.95
CA PHE A 703 24.65 24.62 -16.13
C PHE A 703 25.69 25.61 -15.62
N SER A 704 25.59 26.83 -16.12
CA SER A 704 26.31 28.01 -15.64
C SER A 704 26.23 28.08 -14.11
N THR A 705 27.39 28.20 -13.48
CA THR A 705 27.60 28.52 -12.07
C THR A 705 27.14 29.94 -11.75
N ASP A 706 25.87 30.24 -11.97
CA ASP A 706 25.24 31.53 -11.65
C ASP A 706 23.87 31.27 -11.03
N VAL A 707 23.83 30.76 -9.79
CA VAL A 707 22.89 31.21 -8.74
C VAL A 707 23.50 30.85 -7.38
N GLU A 708 23.73 31.87 -6.56
CA GLU A 708 24.07 31.75 -5.14
C GLU A 708 23.00 30.93 -4.36
N ASN A 709 23.45 30.02 -3.49
CA ASN A 709 22.69 29.46 -2.35
C ASN A 709 21.56 28.44 -2.57
N THR A 710 21.53 27.68 -3.66
CA THR A 710 20.81 26.38 -3.66
C THR A 710 21.61 25.34 -4.43
N ASP A 711 21.99 24.24 -3.76
CA ASP A 711 22.50 23.03 -4.44
C ASP A 711 21.53 22.69 -5.59
N PRO A 712 21.94 22.77 -6.87
CA PRO A 712 21.06 22.41 -7.97
C PRO A 712 20.73 20.92 -7.83
N LEU A 713 19.44 20.61 -7.69
CA LEU A 713 18.96 19.23 -7.61
C LEU A 713 19.50 18.44 -8.80
N PRO A 714 20.05 17.22 -8.61
CA PRO A 714 20.58 16.42 -9.70
C PRO A 714 19.50 16.21 -10.77
N THR A 715 19.75 16.64 -12.01
CA THR A 715 18.80 16.45 -13.09
C THR A 715 18.61 14.95 -13.39
N ASP A 716 17.36 14.51 -13.48
CA ASP A 716 16.95 13.14 -13.77
C ASP A 716 16.82 12.93 -15.28
N ASN A 717 17.79 13.42 -16.06
CA ASN A 717 17.75 13.34 -17.52
C ASN A 717 18.47 12.07 -18.02
N TRP A 718 17.80 11.33 -18.88
CA TRP A 718 18.27 10.08 -19.46
C TRP A 718 18.05 10.03 -20.97
N GLN A 719 18.95 9.34 -21.66
CA GLN A 719 18.83 9.01 -23.08
C GLN A 719 18.56 7.51 -23.24
N ASN A 720 17.90 7.15 -24.34
CA ASN A 720 17.62 5.77 -24.76
C ASN A 720 16.79 4.91 -23.79
N LEU A 721 16.20 5.47 -22.74
CA LEU A 721 15.13 4.78 -22.01
C LEU A 721 13.89 4.72 -22.90
N ILE A 722 13.21 3.58 -22.94
CA ILE A 722 12.04 3.36 -23.80
C ILE A 722 10.86 2.95 -22.93
N ASN A 723 9.69 3.56 -23.15
CA ASN A 723 8.43 3.18 -22.53
C ASN A 723 7.88 1.93 -23.22
N TYR A 724 7.65 0.86 -22.46
CA TYR A 724 7.13 -0.38 -23.04
C TYR A 724 5.66 -0.28 -23.50
N LEU A 725 4.93 0.74 -23.05
CA LEU A 725 3.52 0.94 -23.42
C LEU A 725 3.37 1.44 -24.86
N ASP A 726 4.19 2.39 -25.30
CA ASP A 726 4.06 3.09 -26.59
C ASP A 726 5.31 2.95 -27.50
N LEU A 727 6.38 2.34 -26.98
CA LEU A 727 7.69 2.19 -27.65
C LEU A 727 8.43 3.52 -27.91
N LYS A 728 8.06 4.59 -27.19
CA LYS A 728 8.70 5.92 -27.32
C LYS A 728 9.80 6.12 -26.29
N VAL A 729 10.71 7.05 -26.57
CA VAL A 729 11.79 7.42 -25.67
C VAL A 729 11.24 8.17 -24.46
N VAL A 730 11.72 7.81 -23.27
CA VAL A 730 11.44 8.50 -22.01
C VAL A 730 12.71 9.20 -21.56
N THR A 731 12.62 10.48 -21.22
CA THR A 731 13.78 11.28 -20.85
C THR A 731 14.06 11.31 -19.34
N SER A 732 13.21 10.68 -18.51
CA SER A 732 13.34 10.69 -17.05
C SER A 732 13.19 9.31 -16.42
N ALA A 733 14.09 8.96 -15.50
CA ALA A 733 13.97 7.71 -14.76
C ALA A 733 12.78 7.74 -13.78
N THR A 734 12.41 8.90 -13.25
CA THR A 734 11.21 9.13 -12.43
C THR A 734 9.93 8.77 -13.20
N LYS A 735 9.88 9.12 -14.50
CA LYS A 735 8.80 8.66 -15.38
C LYS A 735 8.84 7.13 -15.54
N CYS A 736 10.01 6.53 -15.76
CA CYS A 736 10.14 5.07 -15.79
C CYS A 736 9.71 4.39 -14.47
N LEU A 737 10.00 4.97 -13.30
CA LEU A 737 9.52 4.47 -12.01
C LEU A 737 7.99 4.41 -11.98
N SER A 738 7.32 5.40 -12.57
CA SER A 738 5.86 5.43 -12.66
C SER A 738 5.31 4.25 -13.50
N LEU A 739 6.03 3.82 -14.53
CA LEU A 739 5.68 2.64 -15.34
C LEU A 739 5.69 1.35 -14.50
N PHE A 740 6.52 1.26 -13.46
CA PHE A 740 6.62 0.06 -12.62
C PHE A 740 5.31 -0.27 -11.92
N TYR A 741 4.52 0.76 -11.62
CA TYR A 741 3.30 0.64 -10.83
C TYR A 741 2.05 0.37 -11.67
N THR A 742 2.17 0.40 -13.00
CA THR A 742 1.06 0.07 -13.91
C THR A 742 0.58 -1.38 -13.77
N GLY A 743 1.44 -2.29 -13.30
CA GLY A 743 1.06 -3.67 -12.96
C GLY A 743 -0.03 -3.74 -11.87
N TYR A 744 -0.09 -2.75 -10.97
CA TYR A 744 -1.08 -2.68 -9.89
C TYR A 744 -2.46 -2.19 -10.34
N LEU A 745 -2.70 -2.03 -11.64
CA LEU A 745 -4.05 -1.75 -12.18
C LEU A 745 -5.03 -2.92 -11.96
N LYS A 746 -4.54 -4.09 -11.59
CA LYS A 746 -5.34 -5.25 -11.18
C LYS A 746 -6.12 -5.01 -9.88
N ASN A 747 -7.25 -5.70 -9.72
CA ASN A 747 -8.01 -5.65 -8.47
C ASN A 747 -7.25 -6.30 -7.29
N LYS A 748 -6.94 -5.52 -6.25
CA LYS A 748 -6.36 -5.99 -4.97
C LYS A 748 -7.36 -6.79 -4.11
N ASN A 749 -8.65 -6.56 -4.29
CA ASN A 749 -9.72 -7.29 -3.58
C ASN A 749 -10.06 -8.64 -4.24
N ALA A 750 -9.31 -9.04 -5.28
CA ALA A 750 -9.49 -10.34 -5.91
C ALA A 750 -9.32 -11.46 -4.88
N VAL A 751 -10.31 -12.34 -4.79
CA VAL A 751 -10.31 -13.40 -3.78
C VAL A 751 -9.39 -14.53 -4.26
N ALA A 752 -8.43 -14.93 -3.43
CA ALA A 752 -7.57 -16.08 -3.71
C ALA A 752 -8.43 -17.31 -4.01
N GLN A 753 -8.30 -17.84 -5.23
CA GLN A 753 -9.03 -19.04 -5.64
C GLN A 753 -8.27 -20.28 -5.18
N GLY A 754 -8.93 -21.45 -5.18
CA GLY A 754 -8.33 -22.70 -4.69
C GLY A 754 -6.97 -23.04 -5.32
N ASN A 755 -6.73 -22.64 -6.57
CA ASN A 755 -5.44 -22.84 -7.25
C ASN A 755 -4.31 -21.98 -6.66
N THR A 756 -4.60 -20.76 -6.18
CA THR A 756 -3.61 -19.86 -5.58
C THR A 756 -3.13 -20.39 -4.22
N ASN A 757 -4.04 -20.95 -3.43
CA ASN A 757 -3.68 -21.56 -2.14
C ASN A 757 -2.78 -22.78 -2.33
N TRP A 758 -2.98 -23.56 -3.40
CA TRP A 758 -2.11 -24.69 -3.73
C TRP A 758 -0.69 -24.23 -4.09
N LEU A 759 -0.55 -23.19 -4.91
CA LEU A 759 0.78 -22.64 -5.28
C LEU A 759 1.55 -22.13 -4.06
N LEU A 760 0.86 -21.52 -3.08
CA LEU A 760 1.50 -21.10 -1.82
C LEU A 760 1.99 -22.31 -1.03
N LEU A 761 1.14 -23.34 -0.89
CA LEU A 761 1.50 -24.58 -0.19
C LEU A 761 2.67 -25.30 -0.88
N GLU A 762 2.61 -25.42 -2.20
CA GLU A 762 3.66 -25.99 -3.04
C GLU A 762 4.97 -25.23 -2.84
N LYS A 763 4.96 -23.89 -2.84
CA LYS A 763 6.14 -23.08 -2.54
C LYS A 763 6.70 -23.38 -1.15
N THR A 764 5.86 -23.42 -0.11
CA THR A 764 6.29 -23.72 1.26
C THR A 764 6.91 -25.12 1.37
N ILE A 765 6.25 -26.14 0.80
CA ILE A 765 6.76 -27.52 0.81
C ILE A 765 8.04 -27.64 -0.02
N ASN A 766 8.14 -26.97 -1.16
CA ASN A 766 9.36 -27.03 -1.98
C ASN A 766 10.57 -26.43 -1.29
N GLU A 767 10.41 -25.38 -0.47
CA GLU A 767 11.51 -24.89 0.38
C GLU A 767 11.84 -25.90 1.49
N GLU A 768 10.84 -26.52 2.12
CA GLU A 768 11.05 -27.57 3.14
C GLU A 768 11.79 -28.78 2.56
N LEU A 769 11.47 -29.20 1.34
CA LEU A 769 12.11 -30.33 0.66
C LEU A 769 13.57 -30.05 0.25
N LYS A 770 14.03 -28.79 0.28
CA LYS A 770 15.45 -28.47 0.09
C LYS A 770 16.28 -28.73 1.35
N ILE A 771 15.64 -28.99 2.49
CA ILE A 771 16.31 -29.33 3.74
C ILE A 771 16.74 -30.81 3.67
N ASP A 772 18.04 -31.03 3.60
CA ASP A 772 18.67 -32.34 3.71
C ASP A 772 18.96 -32.64 5.18
N TRP A 773 18.03 -33.31 5.85
CA TRP A 773 18.16 -33.69 7.25
C TRP A 773 19.34 -34.63 7.56
N ASN A 774 20.08 -35.12 6.55
CA ASN A 774 21.35 -35.81 6.77
C ASN A 774 22.53 -34.85 7.00
N ASN A 775 22.39 -33.57 6.65
CA ASN A 775 23.39 -32.52 6.84
C ASN A 775 22.92 -31.47 7.86
N LYS A 776 22.57 -31.93 9.07
CA LYS A 776 22.07 -31.08 10.16
C LYS A 776 23.09 -30.01 10.59
N GLU A 777 24.38 -30.39 10.61
CA GLU A 777 25.47 -29.51 11.07
C GLU A 777 25.58 -28.22 10.25
N GLY A 778 25.38 -28.29 8.93
CA GLY A 778 25.38 -27.10 8.08
C GLY A 778 24.25 -26.11 8.39
N TYR A 779 23.11 -26.58 8.89
CA TYR A 779 21.98 -25.73 9.31
C TYR A 779 22.20 -25.09 10.69
N SER A 780 23.07 -25.67 11.52
CA SER A 780 23.55 -25.05 12.75
C SER A 780 24.75 -24.12 12.52
N GLY A 781 25.23 -24.00 11.28
CA GLY A 781 26.29 -23.05 10.93
C GLY A 781 27.69 -23.66 10.83
N HIS A 782 27.84 -24.98 10.95
CA HIS A 782 29.13 -25.68 10.85
C HIS A 782 29.51 -26.00 9.39
N VAL A 783 29.36 -25.03 8.49
CA VAL A 783 29.83 -25.16 7.11
C VAL A 783 31.34 -24.92 7.05
N SER A 784 32.07 -25.81 6.38
CA SER A 784 33.51 -25.67 6.14
C SER A 784 33.85 -24.31 5.53
N THR A 785 34.94 -23.67 5.99
CA THR A 785 35.39 -22.35 5.49
C THR A 785 35.82 -22.38 4.02
N THR A 786 36.11 -23.56 3.49
CA THR A 786 36.45 -23.81 2.08
C THR A 786 35.22 -24.06 1.19
N GLN A 787 34.01 -23.96 1.73
CA GLN A 787 32.77 -24.22 1.01
C GLN A 787 31.81 -23.04 1.14
N ILE A 788 31.06 -22.75 0.07
CA ILE A 788 29.97 -21.78 0.11
C ILE A 788 28.75 -22.47 0.75
N PRO A 789 28.11 -21.85 1.76
CA PRO A 789 26.88 -22.38 2.34
C PRO A 789 25.79 -22.63 1.28
N LYS A 790 25.13 -23.79 1.36
CA LYS A 790 23.99 -24.13 0.49
C LYS A 790 22.69 -23.51 1.02
N SER A 791 21.57 -23.76 0.35
CA SER A 791 20.25 -23.29 0.78
C SER A 791 19.99 -23.64 2.25
N HIS A 792 19.51 -22.66 3.03
CA HIS A 792 19.25 -22.74 4.49
C HIS A 792 20.49 -22.91 5.39
N GLN A 793 21.71 -22.97 4.85
CA GLN A 793 22.95 -23.09 5.65
C GLN A 793 23.61 -21.73 5.83
N PHE A 794 24.46 -21.61 6.85
CA PHE A 794 25.28 -20.42 7.09
C PHE A 794 26.62 -20.80 7.70
N ASN A 795 27.52 -19.84 7.90
CA ASN A 795 28.75 -20.04 8.67
C ASN A 795 28.63 -19.30 10.01
N LEU A 796 28.73 -20.05 11.12
CA LEU A 796 28.52 -19.51 12.47
C LEU A 796 29.51 -18.39 12.82
N GLU A 797 30.80 -18.58 12.53
CA GLU A 797 31.85 -17.61 12.85
C GLU A 797 31.63 -16.28 12.12
N CYS A 798 31.20 -16.31 10.85
CA CYS A 798 30.85 -15.11 10.09
C CYS A 798 29.68 -14.35 10.74
N VAL A 799 28.68 -15.06 11.27
CA VAL A 799 27.55 -14.43 11.98
C VAL A 799 28.04 -13.78 13.28
N LYS A 800 28.86 -14.49 14.07
CA LYS A 800 29.43 -13.94 15.31
C LYS A 800 30.24 -12.66 15.05
N ALA A 801 31.09 -12.67 14.02
CA ALA A 801 31.85 -11.48 13.60
C ALA A 801 30.95 -10.32 13.15
N GLY A 802 29.86 -10.61 12.43
CA GLY A 802 28.86 -9.60 12.07
C GLY A 802 28.17 -8.98 13.30
N VAL A 803 27.88 -9.79 14.31
CA VAL A 803 27.30 -9.32 15.58
C VAL A 803 28.29 -8.45 16.35
N GLU A 804 29.57 -8.79 16.40
CA GLU A 804 30.61 -7.97 17.06
C GLU A 804 30.69 -6.55 16.46
N VAL A 805 30.60 -6.43 15.13
CA VAL A 805 30.55 -5.13 14.44
C VAL A 805 29.31 -4.35 14.84
N LEU A 806 28.17 -5.03 14.97
CA LEU A 806 26.93 -4.41 15.46
C LEU A 806 27.05 -3.96 16.92
N GLU A 807 27.66 -4.77 17.80
CA GLU A 807 27.89 -4.41 19.20
C GLU A 807 28.77 -3.16 19.31
N LYS A 808 29.85 -3.05 18.53
CA LYS A 808 30.71 -1.85 18.48
C LYS A 808 29.92 -0.60 18.07
N ARG A 809 29.03 -0.72 17.09
CA ARG A 809 28.16 0.38 16.66
C ARG A 809 27.16 0.78 17.75
N LEU A 810 26.61 -0.19 18.49
CA LEU A 810 25.71 0.07 19.62
C LEU A 810 26.46 0.71 20.79
N GLN A 811 27.68 0.27 21.09
CA GLN A 811 28.56 0.87 22.09
C GLN A 811 28.88 2.34 21.76
N ALA A 812 29.20 2.64 20.49
CA ALA A 812 29.43 4.01 20.05
C ALA A 812 28.18 4.90 20.19
N THR A 813 26.98 4.33 20.05
CA THR A 813 25.72 5.09 20.11
C THR A 813 25.18 5.26 21.52
N TYR A 814 25.27 4.22 22.37
CA TYR A 814 24.62 4.14 23.68
C TYR A 814 25.59 4.01 24.87
N GLY A 815 26.90 4.00 24.61
CA GLY A 815 27.93 3.83 25.63
C GLY A 815 28.26 2.35 25.92
N THR A 816 29.22 2.14 26.83
CA THR A 816 29.72 0.80 27.20
C THR A 816 28.65 -0.09 27.81
N GLN A 817 27.67 0.49 28.51
CA GLN A 817 26.52 -0.18 29.12
C GLN A 817 25.28 -0.27 28.19
N TRP A 818 25.49 -0.34 26.87
CA TRP A 818 24.37 -0.35 25.90
C TRP A 818 23.36 -1.48 26.13
N LYS A 819 23.79 -2.66 26.61
CA LYS A 819 22.91 -3.81 26.89
C LYS A 819 21.89 -3.47 27.98
N GLU A 820 22.35 -2.85 29.07
CA GLU A 820 21.52 -2.40 30.18
C GLU A 820 20.60 -1.24 29.74
N ALA A 821 21.09 -0.35 28.89
CA ALA A 821 20.30 0.75 28.35
C ALA A 821 19.14 0.25 27.47
N ILE A 822 19.40 -0.73 26.59
CA ILE A 822 18.37 -1.37 25.77
C ILE A 822 17.43 -2.21 26.65
N GLY A 823 17.96 -2.98 27.59
CA GLY A 823 17.17 -3.78 28.54
C GLY A 823 16.16 -2.93 29.30
N ARG A 824 16.60 -1.81 29.89
CA ARG A 824 15.72 -0.84 30.55
C ARG A 824 14.64 -0.27 29.63
N LYS A 825 14.97 0.04 28.37
CA LYS A 825 13.98 0.49 27.38
C LYS A 825 12.93 -0.58 27.08
N VAL A 826 13.34 -1.84 26.96
CA VAL A 826 12.41 -2.96 26.76
C VAL A 826 11.48 -3.10 27.96
N LEU A 827 12.03 -3.14 29.18
CA LEU A 827 11.25 -3.26 30.42
C LEU A 827 10.26 -2.09 30.60
N ASN A 828 10.71 -0.85 30.32
CA ASN A 828 9.85 0.33 30.36
C ASN A 828 8.73 0.32 29.32
N ASN A 829 8.96 -0.28 28.15
CA ASN A 829 7.90 -0.45 27.16
C ASN A 829 6.91 -1.53 27.60
N LEU A 830 7.39 -2.66 28.11
CA LEU A 830 6.54 -3.73 28.63
C LEU A 830 5.70 -3.25 29.83
N SER A 831 6.24 -2.38 30.69
CA SER A 831 5.50 -1.82 31.83
C SER A 831 4.33 -0.91 31.39
N ARG A 832 4.44 -0.28 30.22
CA ARG A 832 3.41 0.58 29.60
C ARG A 832 2.39 -0.18 28.74
N GLU A 833 2.61 -1.48 28.50
CA GLU A 833 1.67 -2.32 27.76
C GLU A 833 0.50 -2.76 28.65
N ASN A 834 -0.66 -2.95 28.02
CA ASN A 834 -1.83 -3.47 28.71
C ASN A 834 -2.55 -4.49 27.84
N THR A 835 -3.33 -5.36 28.50
CA THR A 835 -4.09 -6.44 27.86
C THR A 835 -5.02 -5.91 26.76
N PHE A 836 -5.53 -4.69 26.90
CA PHE A 836 -6.39 -4.05 25.90
C PHE A 836 -5.64 -3.68 24.61
N LYS A 837 -4.42 -3.15 24.69
CA LYS A 837 -3.56 -2.83 23.54
C LYS A 837 -3.21 -4.07 22.72
N LEU A 838 -3.03 -5.22 23.39
CA LEU A 838 -2.77 -6.50 22.72
C LEU A 838 -4.02 -7.10 22.05
N ALA A 839 -5.22 -6.63 22.41
CA ALA A 839 -6.51 -7.17 21.98
C ALA A 839 -6.93 -6.69 20.58
N THR A 840 -6.16 -7.11 19.57
CA THR A 840 -6.37 -6.68 18.18
C THR A 840 -7.52 -7.40 17.48
N LEU A 841 -8.05 -6.79 16.41
CA LEU A 841 -9.01 -7.42 15.50
C LEU A 841 -8.38 -8.44 14.53
N LYS A 842 -7.08 -8.73 14.67
CA LYS A 842 -6.39 -9.71 13.83
C LYS A 842 -7.01 -11.09 14.05
N ALA A 843 -7.14 -11.87 12.98
CA ALA A 843 -7.61 -13.24 13.06
C ALA A 843 -6.52 -14.15 13.62
N SER A 844 -6.89 -15.05 14.53
CA SER A 844 -6.06 -16.09 15.12
C SER A 844 -6.68 -17.48 14.87
N SER A 845 -5.84 -18.51 14.87
CA SER A 845 -6.25 -19.90 14.65
C SER A 845 -6.75 -20.53 15.95
N LEU A 846 -7.77 -21.39 15.84
CA LEU A 846 -8.25 -22.25 16.93
C LEU A 846 -7.73 -23.70 16.83
N THR A 847 -6.81 -23.96 15.90
CA THR A 847 -6.19 -25.28 15.74
C THR A 847 -5.43 -25.64 17.01
N LYS A 848 -5.74 -26.81 17.59
CA LYS A 848 -4.97 -27.38 18.69
C LYS A 848 -3.89 -28.31 18.11
N ASP A 849 -2.82 -28.56 18.84
CA ASP A 849 -1.75 -29.47 18.39
C ASP A 849 -2.29 -30.87 18.06
N SER A 850 -3.25 -31.34 18.85
CA SER A 850 -3.97 -32.61 18.61
C SER A 850 -4.70 -32.67 17.26
N ASP A 851 -5.00 -31.53 16.63
CA ASP A 851 -5.66 -31.48 15.32
C ASP A 851 -4.67 -31.63 14.16
N VAL A 852 -3.38 -31.36 14.37
CA VAL A 852 -2.31 -31.44 13.35
C VAL A 852 -1.98 -32.90 13.03
N PHE A 853 -2.04 -33.79 14.03
CA PHE A 853 -1.72 -35.21 13.87
C PHE A 853 -2.86 -36.07 13.31
N LYS A 854 -4.03 -35.48 13.04
CA LYS A 854 -5.19 -36.24 12.52
C LYS A 854 -5.10 -36.43 11.00
N THR A 855 -5.20 -37.67 10.54
CA THR A 855 -5.31 -37.98 9.11
C THR A 855 -6.56 -37.32 8.52
N VAL A 856 -6.36 -36.37 7.60
CA VAL A 856 -7.45 -35.63 6.97
C VAL A 856 -8.17 -36.54 5.96
N THR A 857 -9.41 -36.92 6.28
CA THR A 857 -10.31 -37.60 5.33
C THR A 857 -11.23 -36.59 4.63
N LYS A 858 -11.83 -36.96 3.49
CA LYS A 858 -12.80 -36.10 2.77
C LYS A 858 -13.99 -35.66 3.63
N LEU A 859 -14.32 -36.40 4.69
CA LEU A 859 -15.41 -36.12 5.63
C LEU A 859 -15.01 -35.12 6.74
N ASN A 860 -13.70 -34.95 6.99
CA ASN A 860 -13.16 -34.05 8.03
C ASN A 860 -12.87 -32.63 7.53
N ASN A 861 -13.36 -32.27 6.34
CA ASN A 861 -13.08 -30.98 5.69
C ASN A 861 -13.92 -29.82 6.26
N LYS A 862 -14.08 -29.76 7.58
CA LYS A 862 -14.71 -28.60 8.24
C LYS A 862 -13.73 -27.44 8.15
N PRO A 863 -14.17 -26.23 7.77
CA PRO A 863 -13.30 -25.07 7.71
C PRO A 863 -12.72 -24.82 9.10
N VAL A 864 -11.39 -24.61 9.18
CA VAL A 864 -10.70 -24.21 10.40
C VAL A 864 -11.40 -22.96 10.94
N LYS A 865 -11.94 -23.05 12.15
CA LYS A 865 -12.55 -21.90 12.80
C LYS A 865 -11.45 -20.91 13.16
N ARG A 866 -11.66 -19.65 12.82
CA ARG A 866 -10.80 -18.54 13.23
C ARG A 866 -11.59 -17.68 14.20
N ARG A 867 -10.89 -17.08 15.16
CA ARG A 867 -11.44 -16.07 16.08
C ARG A 867 -10.54 -14.85 16.08
N LYS A 868 -11.05 -13.69 16.48
CA LYS A 868 -10.20 -12.50 16.64
C LYS A 868 -9.38 -12.60 17.92
N VAL A 869 -8.19 -12.01 17.95
CA VAL A 869 -7.34 -11.96 19.15
C VAL A 869 -8.09 -11.28 20.30
N LEU A 870 -8.82 -10.19 20.04
CA LEU A 870 -9.69 -9.54 21.02
C LEU A 870 -10.66 -10.52 21.70
N GLU A 871 -11.30 -11.39 20.93
CA GLU A 871 -12.23 -12.38 21.48
C GLU A 871 -11.48 -13.38 22.36
N ALA A 872 -10.29 -13.83 21.92
CA ALA A 872 -9.47 -14.78 22.67
C ALA A 872 -8.98 -14.19 24.00
N ILE A 873 -8.57 -12.92 23.99
CA ILE A 873 -8.18 -12.20 25.20
C ILE A 873 -9.39 -11.96 26.09
N ALA A 874 -10.54 -11.55 25.55
CA ALA A 874 -11.77 -11.32 26.31
C ALA A 874 -12.20 -12.56 27.13
N ASP A 875 -12.13 -13.76 26.55
CA ASP A 875 -12.45 -15.01 27.25
C ASP A 875 -11.43 -15.34 28.37
N ASN A 876 -10.21 -14.80 28.26
CA ASN A 876 -9.07 -15.17 29.10
C ASN A 876 -8.50 -13.97 29.89
N VAL A 877 -9.23 -12.86 30.03
CA VAL A 877 -8.74 -11.63 30.69
C VAL A 877 -8.23 -11.91 32.11
N LYS A 878 -8.83 -12.88 32.81
CA LYS A 878 -8.40 -13.28 34.16
C LYS A 878 -6.98 -13.83 34.20
N LEU A 879 -6.54 -14.52 33.14
CA LEU A 879 -5.18 -15.05 33.01
C LEU A 879 -4.19 -13.91 32.79
N PHE A 880 -4.53 -12.95 31.91
CA PHE A 880 -3.64 -11.87 31.51
C PHE A 880 -3.62 -10.65 32.46
N GLY A 881 -4.66 -10.45 33.29
CA GLY A 881 -4.75 -9.28 34.16
C GLY A 881 -4.74 -7.94 33.39
N ILE A 882 -4.30 -6.85 34.04
CA ILE A 882 -4.22 -5.52 33.44
C ILE A 882 -2.98 -5.39 32.54
N ASN A 883 -1.81 -5.79 33.07
CA ASN A 883 -0.57 -5.93 32.31
C ASN A 883 -0.21 -7.44 32.23
N PRO A 884 -0.16 -8.03 31.02
CA PRO A 884 0.04 -9.46 30.82
C PRO A 884 1.44 -9.95 31.19
N PHE A 885 2.42 -9.06 31.31
CA PHE A 885 3.81 -9.41 31.63
C PHE A 885 4.08 -9.47 33.14
N ARG A 886 3.10 -9.11 33.98
CA ARG A 886 3.19 -9.22 35.45
C ARG A 886 2.69 -10.57 36.00
N LYS A 887 2.31 -11.47 35.11
CA LYS A 887 1.79 -12.81 35.42
C LYS A 887 2.32 -13.80 34.39
N LEU A 888 3.65 -13.92 34.32
CA LEU A 888 4.32 -14.87 33.44
C LEU A 888 4.40 -16.25 34.09
#